data_AF-A0A0D2AJ68-F1
#
_entry.id   AF-A0A0D2AJ68-F1
#
_cell.length_a   1.000
_cell.length_b   1.000
_cell.length_c   1.000
_cell.angle_alpha   90.00
_cell.angle_beta   90.00
_cell.angle_gamma   90.00
#
_symmetry.space_group_name_H-M   'P 1'
#
loop_
_entity.id
_entity.type
_entity.pdbx_description
1 polymer ?
#
loop_
_entity_poly.entity_id
_entity_poly.type
_entity_poly.pdbx_seq_one_letter_code
_entity_poly.pdbx_strand_id
1 'polypeptide(L)'
;MGALLELRGQLRNLQWYGEVNRRGFIKILKKLDKKVPHTSTQQRYLANKVDPKQFATNFRLSQDLRAINDWLSTLGDARIVDDASSVHSATSFRTVSSRAMLSLPSGLLDTVEQVIRNDDASVLSEVLLEANVSDDPKGAAYQKLLLNFLQRSITCRAKHCIEALLPQISSLDEEDDLHRRNVLHRLVIHISRAKRNEIKGSNQNSDISSSNAQFIVPAEMPINAPPPCETTENEHSNLLSETDEAVQFLKYLLDTLEPCQRSALQARDSYDRLPLHYAAQYGFVVICQIIIKYMQDWNMFDVSKGIDSPEWQDSEGLAPLHLSVINQHPLTTKALLDAEKWRGATDAQLESRKEITKSGAVLALATKANNVAIVQLLVEAGVDVNYQDEQGECALHVAARFGHTECAKVLIQGSSTEKADLNLPEKIFAWTPLFIACVDGHLPIVELLIASGADLERVDSSGWTAKEHAALRGHMDIAEKLAPLTKGRVTQTESLSTPAFSSSPPNALSLEDRRSNTVSKENQLRAPEPVKTFGHRYLQGESLVLVSLGSMDTRKVVDAVKLDAIPLADAHATQLDTALSIVVSASGATGEPTVIDLPIQENISTDPISFRTSDASKVKLLFDIVPTYAGSNDRIVGRAVALLSSIKPAIGSKRMSLQGDVSVPIMSASTLEVIGVVNFNFLVIHPFSHPNMEISEQRTYWKKMAGVPQIIGHRGLGKNMAGRRSLQLGENTIQSFIAAANLGATYVEFDVQLTKDHVPVIYHDFLVSETGIDAPVHTLTLEQFLHVSQAQTPKPSRASSPKPSEPAVAGKSAPRRPRAQSVSSFDDKDRVNIDMNDRMKHTRDFKKKGFKGNLRNHSIQESFTTLEEMFKKIPESTGFNIEMKYPMLFESEEQEMDTYAVELNSFVDTVLKMVYDYGKKRNIIFSSFNPDICLLLSFKQPSIPILFLTDAGTSFAGDIRATSLQEAIRFASRWNLLGVVTAAEPLVLCPRLVRVVKESGLVCVSYGVLNNEPDNVQLQFNEGIDAVIVDNVLAVRKGLTSKAKPSSAASPSSEPANPVIGKGNDTVESQNDGTLKNTVAATMNESPVCSNETAEAIRSAIRSQQ
;
A
#
# COMPACT_ATOMS: atom_id res chain seq x y z
N MET A 1 26.54 -19.77 -19.59
CA MET A 1 25.14 -19.84 -19.10
C MET A 1 24.50 -18.46 -18.96
N GLY A 2 25.07 -17.53 -18.17
CA GLY A 2 24.52 -16.17 -17.99
C GLY A 2 24.23 -15.43 -19.30
N ALA A 3 25.20 -15.33 -20.22
CA ALA A 3 24.99 -14.70 -21.52
C ALA A 3 23.91 -15.36 -22.40
N LEU A 4 23.73 -16.69 -22.29
CA LEU A 4 22.67 -17.41 -23.01
C LEU A 4 21.29 -17.14 -22.41
N LEU A 5 21.20 -17.01 -21.08
CA LEU A 5 19.97 -16.62 -20.38
C LEU A 5 19.59 -15.17 -20.69
N GLU A 6 20.57 -14.28 -20.73
CA GLU A 6 20.37 -12.89 -21.14
C GLU A 6 19.88 -12.80 -22.59
N LEU A 7 20.55 -13.50 -23.53
CA LEU A 7 20.11 -13.58 -24.92
C LEU A 7 18.69 -14.16 -25.04
N ARG A 8 18.36 -15.19 -24.26
CA ARG A 8 17.01 -15.76 -24.17
C ARG A 8 15.99 -14.74 -23.70
N GLY A 9 16.33 -13.94 -22.69
CA GLY A 9 15.51 -12.84 -22.18
C GLY A 9 15.26 -11.77 -23.24
N GLN A 10 16.30 -11.33 -23.94
CA GLN A 10 16.19 -10.32 -25.01
C GLN A 10 15.34 -10.80 -26.18
N LEU A 11 15.50 -12.05 -26.61
CA LEU A 11 14.66 -12.63 -27.66
C LEU A 11 13.19 -12.72 -27.23
N ARG A 12 12.89 -13.06 -25.97
CA ARG A 12 11.52 -13.05 -25.44
C ARG A 12 10.93 -11.64 -25.36
N ASN A 13 11.72 -10.63 -25.01
CA ASN A 13 11.28 -9.22 -25.05
C ASN A 13 10.90 -8.81 -26.48
N LEU A 14 11.67 -9.25 -27.48
CA LEU A 14 11.35 -9.03 -28.88
C LEU A 14 10.05 -9.77 -29.31
N GLN A 15 9.84 -10.99 -28.80
CA GLN A 15 8.58 -11.73 -28.99
C GLN A 15 7.37 -10.97 -28.40
N TRP A 16 7.53 -10.42 -27.20
CA TRP A 16 6.50 -9.59 -26.55
C TRP A 16 6.16 -8.36 -27.37
N TYR A 17 7.19 -7.63 -27.84
CA TYR A 17 6.99 -6.45 -28.66
C TYR A 17 6.19 -6.78 -29.94
N GLY A 18 6.46 -7.92 -30.58
CA GLY A 18 5.67 -8.41 -31.72
C GLY A 18 4.19 -8.65 -31.37
N GLU A 19 3.93 -9.36 -30.26
CA GLU A 19 2.58 -9.72 -29.82
C GLU A 19 1.77 -8.50 -29.32
N VAL A 20 2.39 -7.57 -28.57
CA VAL A 20 1.74 -6.33 -28.14
C VAL A 20 1.29 -5.50 -29.33
N ASN A 21 2.15 -5.36 -30.34
CA ASN A 21 1.79 -4.66 -31.57
C ASN A 21 0.62 -5.35 -32.28
N ARG A 22 0.66 -6.68 -32.38
CA ARG A 22 -0.44 -7.47 -32.96
C ARG A 22 -1.75 -7.29 -32.18
N ARG A 23 -1.73 -7.36 -30.84
CA ARG A 23 -2.89 -7.08 -29.97
C ARG A 23 -3.39 -5.65 -30.11
N GLY A 24 -2.49 -4.69 -30.26
CA GLY A 24 -2.80 -3.30 -30.57
C GLY A 24 -3.63 -3.19 -31.85
N PHE A 25 -3.19 -3.82 -32.93
CA PHE A 25 -3.94 -3.89 -34.19
C PHE A 25 -5.31 -4.58 -34.01
N ILE A 26 -5.40 -5.67 -33.25
CA ILE A 26 -6.68 -6.34 -32.95
C ILE A 26 -7.63 -5.39 -32.22
N LYS A 27 -7.16 -4.67 -31.20
CA LYS A 27 -7.97 -3.69 -30.43
C LYS A 27 -8.43 -2.52 -31.31
N ILE A 28 -7.55 -1.98 -32.16
CA ILE A 28 -7.87 -0.90 -33.09
C ILE A 28 -8.95 -1.35 -34.07
N LEU A 29 -8.79 -2.52 -34.68
CA LEU A 29 -9.76 -3.08 -35.63
C LEU A 29 -11.08 -3.44 -34.95
N LYS A 30 -11.06 -3.94 -33.71
CA LYS A 30 -12.28 -4.20 -32.92
C LYS A 30 -13.02 -2.89 -32.61
N LYS A 31 -12.31 -1.81 -32.29
CA LYS A 31 -12.90 -0.46 -32.10
C LYS A 31 -13.47 0.08 -33.42
N LEU A 32 -12.81 -0.18 -34.55
CA LEU A 32 -13.28 0.22 -35.87
C LEU A 32 -14.59 -0.50 -36.24
N ASP A 33 -14.63 -1.82 -36.12
CA ASP A 33 -15.81 -2.65 -36.39
C ASP A 33 -16.98 -2.29 -35.42
N LYS A 34 -16.69 -1.84 -34.19
CA LYS A 34 -17.72 -1.32 -33.25
C LYS A 34 -18.26 0.06 -33.63
N LYS A 35 -17.45 0.93 -34.26
CA LYS A 35 -17.84 2.29 -34.66
C LYS A 35 -18.53 2.36 -36.02
N VAL A 36 -18.26 1.41 -36.93
CA VAL A 36 -18.83 1.38 -38.28
C VAL A 36 -19.75 0.16 -38.43
N PRO A 37 -21.08 0.31 -38.32
CA PRO A 37 -22.01 -0.81 -38.49
C PRO A 37 -21.91 -1.39 -39.92
N HIS A 38 -21.99 -2.73 -40.03
CA HIS A 38 -21.92 -3.56 -41.26
C HIS A 38 -20.54 -3.88 -41.85
N THR A 39 -19.44 -3.55 -41.17
CA THR A 39 -18.09 -3.88 -41.68
C THR A 39 -17.43 -4.95 -40.81
N SER A 40 -17.20 -6.16 -41.35
CA SER A 40 -16.41 -7.23 -40.71
C SER A 40 -14.96 -7.21 -41.20
N THR A 41 -14.33 -6.04 -41.11
CA THR A 41 -12.98 -5.80 -41.66
C THR A 41 -11.85 -6.40 -40.84
N GLN A 42 -12.08 -6.65 -39.54
CA GLN A 42 -11.03 -7.13 -38.64
C GLN A 42 -10.33 -8.39 -39.16
N GLN A 43 -11.07 -9.45 -39.47
CA GLN A 43 -10.47 -10.74 -39.88
C GLN A 43 -9.72 -10.63 -41.21
N ARG A 44 -10.28 -9.92 -42.20
CA ARG A 44 -9.66 -9.76 -43.53
C ARG A 44 -8.40 -8.90 -43.48
N TYR A 45 -8.39 -7.85 -42.65
CA TYR A 45 -7.24 -6.96 -42.55
C TYR A 45 -6.09 -7.61 -41.77
N LEU A 46 -6.39 -8.33 -40.68
CA LEU A 46 -5.40 -9.09 -39.92
C LEU A 46 -4.66 -10.08 -40.82
N ALA A 47 -5.41 -10.94 -41.52
CA ALA A 47 -4.85 -11.99 -42.37
C ALA A 47 -4.00 -11.45 -43.54
N ASN A 48 -4.42 -10.34 -44.17
CA ASN A 48 -3.77 -9.84 -45.38
C ASN A 48 -2.66 -8.81 -45.14
N LYS A 49 -2.69 -8.06 -44.03
CA LYS A 49 -1.81 -6.90 -43.82
C LYS A 49 -0.99 -6.97 -42.54
N VAL A 50 -1.48 -7.66 -41.50
CA VAL A 50 -0.81 -7.73 -40.18
C VAL A 50 -0.03 -9.03 -40.05
N ASP A 51 -0.67 -10.18 -40.21
CA ASP A 51 -0.05 -11.50 -40.04
C ASP A 51 1.15 -11.77 -40.98
N PRO A 52 1.20 -11.27 -42.24
CA PRO A 52 2.36 -11.45 -43.13
C PRO A 52 3.60 -10.62 -42.75
N LYS A 53 3.50 -9.70 -41.79
CA LYS A 53 4.62 -8.83 -41.40
C LYS A 53 5.57 -9.57 -40.46
N GLN A 54 6.86 -9.26 -40.57
CA GLN A 54 7.93 -9.90 -39.78
C GLN A 54 7.73 -9.77 -38.27
N PHE A 55 7.10 -8.69 -37.78
CA PHE A 55 6.82 -8.51 -36.35
C PHE A 55 5.65 -9.39 -35.85
N ALA A 56 4.79 -9.90 -36.75
CA ALA A 56 3.66 -10.76 -36.40
C ALA A 56 3.99 -12.27 -36.53
N THR A 57 5.06 -12.62 -37.27
CA THR A 57 5.49 -14.01 -37.46
C THR A 57 6.63 -14.39 -36.52
N ASN A 58 6.32 -15.17 -35.48
CA ASN A 58 7.28 -15.58 -34.44
C ASN A 58 8.18 -16.78 -34.82
N PHE A 59 8.18 -17.24 -36.07
CA PHE A 59 8.78 -18.52 -36.46
C PHE A 59 10.31 -18.58 -36.24
N ARG A 60 11.05 -17.60 -36.78
CA ARG A 60 12.52 -17.52 -36.66
C ARG A 60 12.96 -17.38 -35.21
N LEU A 61 12.29 -16.49 -34.49
CA LEU A 61 12.55 -16.23 -33.08
C LEU A 61 12.29 -17.48 -32.22
N SER A 62 11.26 -18.26 -32.54
CA SER A 62 10.98 -19.56 -31.89
C SER A 62 12.00 -20.65 -32.23
N GLN A 63 12.69 -20.56 -33.37
CA GLN A 63 13.79 -21.46 -33.73
C GLN A 63 15.06 -21.10 -32.95
N ASP A 64 15.39 -19.81 -32.88
CA ASP A 64 16.55 -19.30 -32.13
C ASP A 64 16.40 -19.57 -30.63
N LEU A 65 15.20 -19.38 -30.06
CA LEU A 65 14.90 -19.74 -28.67
C LEU A 65 15.02 -21.25 -28.40
N ARG A 66 14.65 -22.11 -29.36
CA ARG A 66 14.84 -23.56 -29.24
C ARG A 66 16.31 -23.92 -29.20
N ALA A 67 17.11 -23.36 -30.12
CA ALA A 67 18.55 -23.57 -30.12
C ALA A 67 19.20 -23.14 -28.81
N ILE A 68 18.81 -21.99 -28.24
CA ILE A 68 19.34 -21.53 -26.95
C ILE A 68 18.95 -22.48 -25.81
N ASN A 69 17.71 -22.99 -25.79
CA ASN A 69 17.30 -23.96 -24.77
C ASN A 69 18.06 -25.28 -24.89
N ASP A 70 18.34 -25.75 -26.11
CA ASP A 70 19.16 -26.95 -26.35
C ASP A 70 20.62 -26.74 -25.87
N TRP A 71 21.13 -25.51 -25.98
CA TRP A 71 22.46 -25.14 -25.46
C TRP A 71 22.44 -25.04 -23.93
N LEU A 72 21.34 -24.58 -23.34
CA LEU A 72 21.20 -24.50 -21.89
C LEU A 72 21.03 -25.87 -21.24
N SER A 73 20.32 -26.81 -21.88
CA SER A 73 20.21 -28.19 -21.37
C SER A 73 21.56 -28.90 -21.38
N THR A 74 22.27 -28.84 -22.49
CA THR A 74 23.62 -29.43 -22.62
C THR A 74 24.65 -28.84 -21.65
N LEU A 75 24.55 -27.53 -21.35
CA LEU A 75 25.40 -26.87 -20.35
C LEU A 75 24.92 -27.10 -18.90
N GLY A 76 23.62 -27.36 -18.69
CA GLY A 76 23.04 -27.65 -17.39
C GLY A 76 23.46 -29.04 -16.88
N ASP A 77 23.44 -30.04 -17.75
CA ASP A 77 23.88 -31.40 -17.43
C ASP A 77 25.39 -31.48 -17.11
N ALA A 78 26.19 -30.54 -17.63
CA ALA A 78 27.63 -30.48 -17.38
C ALA A 78 28.02 -30.00 -15.96
N ARG A 79 27.07 -29.46 -15.18
CA ARG A 79 27.31 -28.79 -13.89
C ARG A 79 27.37 -29.71 -12.66
N ILE A 80 27.31 -31.02 -12.80
CA ILE A 80 27.66 -31.94 -11.68
C ILE A 80 29.19 -31.95 -11.45
N VAL A 81 29.99 -31.30 -12.30
CA VAL A 81 31.44 -31.17 -12.09
C VAL A 81 31.78 -29.80 -11.51
N ASP A 82 32.29 -29.82 -10.27
CA ASP A 82 32.81 -28.71 -9.47
C ASP A 82 33.48 -27.58 -10.29
N ASP A 83 32.83 -26.41 -10.32
CA ASP A 83 33.33 -25.18 -10.96
C ASP A 83 34.54 -24.55 -10.21
N ALA A 84 34.92 -25.11 -9.06
CA ALA A 84 36.19 -24.83 -8.38
C ALA A 84 37.42 -25.28 -9.19
N SER A 85 37.23 -26.15 -10.19
CA SER A 85 38.29 -26.65 -11.07
C SER A 85 38.50 -25.81 -12.35
N SER A 86 37.70 -24.76 -12.57
CA SER A 86 37.80 -23.92 -13.79
C SER A 86 39.04 -23.01 -13.84
N VAL A 87 39.78 -22.92 -12.73
CA VAL A 87 41.05 -22.17 -12.65
C VAL A 87 42.21 -22.95 -13.29
N HIS A 88 42.05 -24.25 -13.58
CA HIS A 88 43.12 -25.12 -14.10
C HIS A 88 42.75 -25.85 -15.40
N SER A 89 41.60 -25.58 -16.00
CA SER A 89 41.18 -26.30 -17.20
C SER A 89 41.86 -25.74 -18.45
N ALA A 90 42.76 -26.53 -19.03
CA ALA A 90 43.42 -26.32 -20.31
C ALA A 90 42.46 -26.28 -21.54
N THR A 91 41.15 -26.17 -21.32
CA THR A 91 40.11 -26.29 -22.34
C THR A 91 39.51 -24.97 -22.80
N SER A 92 39.71 -23.85 -22.10
CA SER A 92 39.31 -22.51 -22.59
C SER A 92 40.20 -22.00 -23.74
N PHE A 93 41.35 -22.64 -23.98
CA PHE A 93 42.38 -22.24 -24.94
C PHE A 93 42.09 -22.61 -26.41
N ARG A 94 40.94 -23.24 -26.71
CA ARG A 94 40.63 -23.72 -28.08
C ARG A 94 39.66 -22.83 -28.87
N THR A 95 39.21 -21.71 -28.31
CA THR A 95 38.24 -20.84 -29.00
C THR A 95 38.91 -19.81 -29.92
N VAL A 96 39.19 -20.29 -31.13
CA VAL A 96 39.06 -19.63 -32.46
C VAL A 96 39.89 -18.37 -32.80
N SER A 97 40.37 -17.52 -31.89
CA SER A 97 41.03 -16.27 -32.33
C SER A 97 42.54 -16.36 -32.61
N SER A 98 43.27 -17.28 -31.98
CA SER A 98 44.74 -17.38 -32.11
C SER A 98 45.23 -18.23 -33.29
N ARG A 99 44.34 -19.01 -33.92
CA ARG A 99 44.70 -19.89 -35.05
C ARG A 99 44.91 -19.17 -36.38
N ALA A 100 44.46 -17.92 -36.51
CA ALA A 100 44.33 -17.26 -37.81
C ALA A 100 45.43 -16.24 -38.14
N MET A 101 46.29 -15.82 -37.20
CA MET A 101 47.16 -14.65 -37.44
C MET A 101 48.67 -14.88 -37.42
N LEU A 102 49.19 -16.02 -36.94
CA LEU A 102 50.60 -16.38 -37.11
C LEU A 102 50.74 -17.89 -37.24
N SER A 103 51.45 -18.34 -38.29
CA SER A 103 51.73 -19.75 -38.57
C SER A 103 52.80 -20.32 -37.64
N LEU A 104 52.57 -20.29 -36.33
CA LEU A 104 53.46 -20.89 -35.33
C LEU A 104 53.13 -22.38 -35.14
N PRO A 105 54.12 -23.29 -35.13
CA PRO A 105 53.91 -24.71 -34.84
C PRO A 105 53.30 -24.93 -33.46
N SER A 106 52.33 -25.84 -33.34
CA SER A 106 51.62 -26.11 -32.07
C SER A 106 52.56 -26.54 -30.93
N GLY A 107 53.64 -27.26 -31.25
CA GLY A 107 54.64 -27.66 -30.26
C GLY A 107 55.46 -26.49 -29.69
N LEU A 108 55.60 -25.38 -30.43
CA LEU A 108 56.26 -24.17 -29.93
C LEU A 108 55.35 -23.40 -28.96
N LEU A 109 54.04 -23.39 -29.20
CA LEU A 109 53.08 -22.77 -28.28
C LEU A 109 52.96 -23.54 -26.96
N ASP A 110 52.97 -24.88 -27.03
CA ASP A 110 52.94 -25.73 -25.83
C ASP A 110 54.21 -25.58 -24.97
N THR A 111 55.38 -25.39 -25.61
CA THR A 111 56.66 -25.14 -24.91
C THR A 111 56.70 -23.75 -24.30
N VAL A 112 56.27 -22.70 -25.03
CA VAL A 112 56.13 -21.35 -24.47
C VAL A 112 55.17 -21.34 -23.28
N GLU A 113 54.07 -22.09 -23.34
CA GLU A 113 53.12 -22.16 -22.23
C GLU A 113 53.74 -22.81 -20.98
N GLN A 114 54.54 -23.86 -21.13
CA GLN A 114 55.26 -24.49 -20.02
C GLN A 114 56.32 -23.57 -19.43
N VAL A 115 57.07 -22.86 -20.28
CA VAL A 115 58.08 -21.88 -19.88
C VAL A 115 57.45 -20.73 -19.08
N ILE A 116 56.34 -20.16 -19.57
CA ILE A 116 55.60 -19.10 -18.85
C ILE A 116 55.04 -19.62 -17.53
N ARG A 117 54.58 -20.88 -17.47
CA ARG A 117 54.07 -21.47 -16.22
C ARG A 117 55.17 -21.67 -15.17
N ASN A 118 56.41 -21.90 -15.60
CA ASN A 118 57.57 -22.10 -14.72
C ASN A 118 58.34 -20.79 -14.42
N ASP A 119 57.96 -19.66 -15.03
CA ASP A 119 58.62 -18.35 -14.93
C ASP A 119 60.08 -18.30 -15.43
N ASP A 120 60.43 -19.11 -16.44
CA ASP A 120 61.80 -19.23 -16.98
C ASP A 120 62.11 -18.19 -18.08
N ALA A 121 62.58 -17.00 -17.68
CA ALA A 121 62.81 -15.86 -18.58
C ALA A 121 63.92 -16.06 -19.63
N SER A 122 64.97 -16.84 -19.32
CA SER A 122 66.08 -17.12 -20.25
C SER A 122 65.61 -17.95 -21.45
N VAL A 123 64.87 -19.03 -21.17
CA VAL A 123 64.31 -19.92 -22.20
C VAL A 123 63.23 -19.20 -23.00
N LEU A 124 62.43 -18.33 -22.37
CA LEU A 124 61.46 -17.50 -23.09
C LEU A 124 62.14 -16.57 -24.10
N SER A 125 63.28 -15.96 -23.73
CA SER A 125 64.03 -15.08 -24.62
C SER A 125 64.66 -15.84 -25.80
N GLU A 126 65.14 -17.06 -25.58
CA GLU A 126 65.64 -17.96 -26.64
C GLU A 126 64.52 -18.35 -27.62
N VAL A 127 63.35 -18.73 -27.08
CA VAL A 127 62.18 -19.12 -27.90
C VAL A 127 61.59 -17.92 -28.67
N LEU A 128 61.66 -16.70 -28.12
CA LEU A 128 61.27 -15.48 -28.81
C LEU A 128 62.22 -15.12 -29.97
N LEU A 129 63.51 -15.42 -29.83
CA LEU A 129 64.49 -15.28 -30.92
C LEU A 129 64.22 -16.30 -32.03
N GLU A 130 63.84 -17.53 -31.69
CA GLU A 130 63.42 -18.55 -32.66
C GLU A 130 62.08 -18.24 -33.35
N ALA A 131 61.15 -17.60 -32.64
CA ALA A 131 59.85 -17.20 -33.16
C ALA A 131 59.88 -15.93 -34.04
N ASN A 132 60.95 -15.12 -33.96
CA ASN A 132 61.13 -13.88 -34.71
C ASN A 132 61.57 -14.14 -36.18
N VAL A 133 60.73 -14.80 -36.97
CA VAL A 133 61.01 -15.15 -38.38
C VAL A 133 60.84 -13.95 -39.34
N SER A 134 60.35 -12.80 -38.85
CA SER A 134 60.24 -11.55 -39.62
C SER A 134 61.16 -10.47 -39.04
N ASP A 135 62.15 -10.02 -39.81
CA ASP A 135 63.24 -9.07 -39.45
C ASP A 135 62.83 -7.68 -38.89
N ASP A 136 61.55 -7.43 -38.58
CA ASP A 136 61.08 -6.16 -38.04
C ASP A 136 60.57 -6.31 -36.57
N PRO A 137 61.37 -5.95 -35.56
CA PRO A 137 60.97 -6.01 -34.15
C PRO A 137 59.81 -5.05 -33.80
N LYS A 138 59.43 -4.14 -34.70
CA LYS A 138 58.27 -3.24 -34.57
C LYS A 138 57.06 -3.68 -35.41
N GLY A 139 57.12 -4.85 -36.05
CA GLY A 139 56.01 -5.37 -36.85
C GLY A 139 54.75 -5.58 -36.01
N ALA A 140 53.59 -5.11 -36.53
CA ALA A 140 52.31 -5.18 -35.81
C ALA A 140 51.91 -6.62 -35.42
N ALA A 141 52.27 -7.63 -36.21
CA ALA A 141 51.99 -9.04 -35.91
C ALA A 141 52.87 -9.59 -34.77
N TYR A 142 54.14 -9.18 -34.70
CA TYR A 142 55.07 -9.59 -33.64
C TYR A 142 54.70 -8.93 -32.30
N GLN A 143 54.35 -7.64 -32.33
CA GLN A 143 53.85 -6.93 -31.15
C GLN A 143 52.56 -7.56 -30.61
N LYS A 144 51.64 -8.01 -31.47
CA LYS A 144 50.43 -8.77 -31.07
C LYS A 144 50.75 -10.11 -30.39
N LEU A 145 51.76 -10.82 -30.89
CA LEU A 145 52.22 -12.07 -30.28
C LEU A 145 52.81 -11.82 -28.88
N LEU A 146 53.65 -10.79 -28.74
CA LEU A 146 54.22 -10.38 -27.46
C LEU A 146 53.15 -9.97 -26.45
N LEU A 147 52.10 -9.27 -26.87
CA LEU A 147 50.97 -8.91 -26.00
C LEU A 147 50.19 -10.15 -25.51
N ASN A 148 49.99 -11.15 -26.37
CA ASN A 148 49.35 -12.40 -25.98
C ASN A 148 50.20 -13.16 -24.93
N PHE A 149 51.51 -13.24 -25.13
CA PHE A 149 52.44 -13.83 -24.16
C PHE A 149 52.54 -13.02 -22.87
N LEU A 150 52.49 -11.69 -22.93
CA LEU A 150 52.43 -10.83 -21.75
C LEU A 150 51.15 -11.09 -20.95
N GLN A 151 49.99 -11.14 -21.61
CA GLN A 151 48.70 -11.47 -20.98
C GLN A 151 48.74 -12.87 -20.32
N ARG A 152 49.42 -13.84 -20.96
CA ARG A 152 49.61 -15.18 -20.43
C ARG A 152 50.50 -15.19 -19.19
N SER A 153 51.64 -14.48 -19.23
CA SER A 153 52.57 -14.31 -18.11
C SER A 153 51.88 -13.64 -16.92
N ILE A 154 51.02 -12.65 -17.18
CA ILE A 154 50.22 -11.97 -16.14
C ILE A 154 49.19 -12.91 -15.50
N THR A 155 48.54 -13.75 -16.30
CA THR A 155 47.58 -14.75 -15.78
C THR A 155 48.29 -15.81 -14.93
N CYS A 156 49.52 -16.19 -15.30
CA CYS A 156 50.36 -17.13 -14.56
C CYS A 156 51.18 -16.49 -13.43
N ARG A 157 51.11 -15.16 -13.24
CA ARG A 157 51.90 -14.39 -12.27
C ARG A 157 53.43 -14.55 -12.42
N ALA A 158 53.90 -14.81 -13.63
CA ALA A 158 55.30 -15.06 -13.97
C ALA A 158 56.09 -13.74 -14.04
N LYS A 159 56.81 -13.38 -12.97
CA LYS A 159 57.42 -12.06 -12.78
C LYS A 159 58.65 -11.85 -13.67
N HIS A 160 59.52 -12.86 -13.79
CA HIS A 160 60.75 -12.77 -14.57
C HIS A 160 60.44 -12.75 -16.07
N CYS A 161 59.41 -13.50 -16.50
CA CYS A 161 58.93 -13.47 -17.88
C CYS A 161 58.36 -12.10 -18.27
N ILE A 162 57.66 -11.42 -17.34
CA ILE A 162 57.13 -10.07 -17.58
C ILE A 162 58.26 -9.06 -17.75
N GLU A 163 59.30 -9.10 -16.90
CA GLU A 163 60.47 -8.23 -17.02
C GLU A 163 61.21 -8.40 -18.35
N ALA A 164 61.28 -9.62 -18.89
CA ALA A 164 61.90 -9.90 -20.18
C ALA A 164 61.05 -9.42 -21.39
N LEU A 165 59.72 -9.44 -21.25
CA LEU A 165 58.77 -9.09 -22.32
C LEU A 165 58.49 -7.58 -22.42
N LEU A 166 58.37 -6.88 -21.28
CA LEU A 166 57.94 -5.47 -21.25
C LEU A 166 58.83 -4.52 -22.08
N PRO A 167 60.18 -4.59 -22.05
CA PRO A 167 61.03 -3.69 -22.85
C PRO A 167 60.89 -3.87 -24.37
N GLN A 168 60.36 -5.00 -24.82
CA GLN A 168 60.17 -5.32 -26.23
C GLN A 168 58.81 -4.84 -26.77
N ILE A 169 57.91 -4.39 -25.89
CA ILE A 169 56.54 -4.01 -26.20
C ILE A 169 56.41 -2.49 -26.27
N SER A 170 55.95 -1.99 -27.41
CA SER A 170 55.84 -0.55 -27.68
C SER A 170 54.54 0.10 -27.17
N SER A 171 53.43 -0.63 -27.15
CA SER A 171 52.14 -0.21 -26.59
C SER A 171 51.41 -1.42 -25.99
N LEU A 172 50.64 -1.19 -24.92
CA LEU A 172 49.83 -2.21 -24.24
C LEU A 172 48.38 -2.28 -24.76
N ASP A 173 48.05 -1.50 -25.79
CA ASP A 173 46.71 -1.44 -26.37
C ASP A 173 46.50 -2.56 -27.40
N GLU A 174 45.41 -3.31 -27.26
CA GLU A 174 45.02 -4.42 -28.15
C GLU A 174 43.78 -4.03 -28.97
N GLU A 175 43.97 -3.56 -30.21
CA GLU A 175 42.86 -3.16 -31.09
C GLU A 175 41.98 -4.33 -31.56
N ASP A 176 42.48 -5.57 -31.49
CA ASP A 176 41.76 -6.79 -31.88
C ASP A 176 40.82 -7.34 -30.79
N ASP A 177 40.89 -6.83 -29.54
CA ASP A 177 39.94 -7.22 -28.49
C ASP A 177 38.53 -6.71 -28.85
N LEU A 178 37.52 -7.57 -28.72
CA LEU A 178 36.12 -7.21 -29.03
C LEU A 178 35.67 -5.95 -28.27
N HIS A 179 36.23 -5.71 -27.10
CA HIS A 179 35.95 -4.55 -26.26
C HIS A 179 37.12 -3.57 -26.15
N ARG A 180 38.16 -3.69 -26.99
CA ARG A 180 39.37 -2.84 -26.96
C ARG A 180 40.00 -2.72 -25.56
N ARG A 181 39.94 -3.78 -24.74
CA ARG A 181 40.49 -3.77 -23.38
C ARG A 181 41.98 -4.05 -23.41
N ASN A 182 42.76 -3.20 -22.75
CA ASN A 182 44.17 -3.45 -22.53
C ASN A 182 44.42 -4.50 -21.42
N VAL A 183 45.70 -4.82 -21.24
CA VAL A 183 46.20 -5.78 -20.25
C VAL A 183 45.83 -5.39 -18.81
N LEU A 184 45.84 -4.09 -18.46
CA LEU A 184 45.49 -3.60 -17.13
C LEU A 184 43.99 -3.72 -16.82
N HIS A 185 43.12 -3.42 -17.80
CA HIS A 185 41.67 -3.65 -17.69
C HIS A 185 41.39 -5.12 -17.40
N ARG A 186 42.01 -6.02 -18.16
CA ARG A 186 41.84 -7.47 -17.99
C ARG A 186 42.36 -7.94 -16.64
N LEU A 187 43.50 -7.44 -16.19
CA LEU A 187 44.06 -7.77 -14.88
C LEU A 187 43.14 -7.33 -13.74
N VAL A 188 42.67 -6.08 -13.75
CA VAL A 188 41.73 -5.58 -12.73
C VAL A 188 40.44 -6.40 -12.73
N ILE A 189 39.87 -6.70 -13.89
CA ILE A 189 38.68 -7.56 -14.02
C ILE A 189 38.96 -8.99 -13.53
N HIS A 190 40.14 -9.54 -13.80
CA HIS A 190 40.53 -10.88 -13.39
C HIS A 190 40.68 -10.99 -11.86
N ILE A 191 41.43 -10.07 -11.25
CA ILE A 191 41.55 -9.97 -9.79
C ILE A 191 40.16 -9.85 -9.17
N SER A 192 39.32 -9.00 -9.77
CA SER A 192 37.95 -8.76 -9.32
C SER A 192 37.08 -10.00 -9.37
N ARG A 193 37.17 -10.81 -10.44
CA ARG A 193 36.38 -12.04 -10.61
C ARG A 193 36.88 -13.18 -9.73
N ALA A 194 38.19 -13.35 -9.59
CA ALA A 194 38.80 -14.40 -8.77
C ALA A 194 38.39 -14.25 -7.30
N LYS A 195 38.51 -13.03 -6.74
CA LYS A 195 38.18 -12.75 -5.34
C LYS A 195 36.69 -12.77 -5.06
N ARG A 196 35.86 -12.33 -6.01
CA ARG A 196 34.39 -12.45 -5.90
C ARG A 196 33.92 -13.90 -5.78
N ASN A 197 34.63 -14.85 -6.38
CA ASN A 197 34.30 -16.28 -6.29
C ASN A 197 34.76 -16.91 -4.96
N GLU A 198 35.89 -16.47 -4.38
CA GLU A 198 36.35 -16.92 -3.04
C GLU A 198 35.37 -16.55 -1.92
N ILE A 199 34.74 -15.37 -2.01
CA ILE A 199 33.73 -14.89 -1.03
C ILE A 199 32.48 -15.79 -1.01
N LYS A 200 32.04 -16.28 -2.18
CA LYS A 200 30.89 -17.19 -2.26
C LYS A 200 31.19 -18.58 -1.68
N GLY A 201 32.46 -18.96 -1.55
CA GLY A 201 32.87 -20.24 -0.99
C GLY A 201 33.05 -20.26 0.53
N SER A 202 33.21 -19.11 1.18
CA SER A 202 33.58 -19.02 2.62
C SER A 202 32.41 -18.71 3.57
N ASN A 203 31.30 -18.14 3.10
CA ASN A 203 30.08 -17.90 3.90
C ASN A 203 29.10 -19.09 3.89
N GLN A 204 29.55 -20.28 4.31
CA GLN A 204 28.68 -21.47 4.49
C GLN A 204 28.17 -21.67 5.93
N ASN A 205 28.02 -20.62 6.75
CA ASN A 205 27.48 -20.77 8.11
C ASN A 205 26.44 -19.70 8.54
N SER A 206 25.76 -19.09 7.59
CA SER A 206 24.49 -18.40 7.83
C SER A 206 23.49 -18.84 6.77
N ASP A 207 22.62 -19.78 7.14
CA ASP A 207 21.43 -20.11 6.36
C ASP A 207 20.61 -18.85 6.11
N ILE A 208 20.16 -18.69 4.85
CA ILE A 208 19.38 -17.57 4.29
C ILE A 208 20.25 -16.42 3.72
N SER A 209 20.91 -16.65 2.57
CA SER A 209 20.89 -15.74 1.38
C SER A 209 21.86 -16.12 0.25
N SER A 210 22.59 -17.23 0.34
CA SER A 210 23.39 -17.76 -0.79
C SER A 210 22.57 -18.50 -1.86
N SER A 211 21.28 -18.77 -1.61
CA SER A 211 20.40 -19.46 -2.56
C SER A 211 19.98 -18.57 -3.73
N ASN A 212 19.78 -17.25 -3.58
CA ASN A 212 19.14 -16.45 -4.65
C ASN A 212 19.95 -16.30 -5.96
N ALA A 213 21.26 -16.58 -5.97
CA ALA A 213 22.07 -16.54 -7.20
C ALA A 213 21.89 -17.78 -8.11
N GLN A 214 21.33 -18.86 -7.58
CA GLN A 214 21.07 -20.10 -8.32
C GLN A 214 19.60 -20.25 -8.71
N PHE A 215 18.74 -19.28 -8.39
CA PHE A 215 17.31 -19.39 -8.63
C PHE A 215 16.81 -18.20 -9.45
N ILE A 216 15.86 -18.46 -10.35
CA ILE A 216 15.13 -17.43 -11.09
C ILE A 216 13.81 -17.19 -10.35
N VAL A 217 13.53 -15.94 -9.99
CA VAL A 217 12.21 -15.53 -9.50
C VAL A 217 11.27 -15.41 -10.71
N PRO A 218 10.19 -16.20 -10.78
CA PRO A 218 9.23 -16.12 -11.88
C PRO A 218 8.51 -14.76 -11.93
N ALA A 219 8.12 -14.32 -13.12
CA ALA A 219 7.32 -13.12 -13.37
C ALA A 219 7.93 -11.74 -13.01
N GLU A 220 9.09 -11.68 -12.33
CA GLU A 220 9.82 -10.41 -12.17
C GLU A 220 10.70 -10.12 -13.40
N MET A 221 10.87 -8.83 -13.74
CA MET A 221 11.86 -8.46 -14.75
C MET A 221 13.26 -8.85 -14.25
N PRO A 222 14.10 -9.47 -15.09
CA PRO A 222 15.49 -9.74 -14.71
C PRO A 222 16.13 -8.41 -14.30
N ILE A 223 16.59 -8.35 -13.06
CA ILE A 223 17.24 -7.17 -12.50
C ILE A 223 18.44 -6.87 -13.40
N ASN A 224 18.39 -5.76 -14.14
CA ASN A 224 19.48 -5.29 -15.02
C ASN A 224 20.71 -4.79 -14.23
N ALA A 225 20.69 -4.94 -12.91
CA ALA A 225 21.81 -4.71 -12.03
C ALA A 225 22.22 -6.04 -11.40
N PRO A 226 23.52 -6.27 -11.13
CA PRO A 226 23.93 -7.36 -10.26
C PRO A 226 23.11 -7.26 -8.96
N PRO A 227 22.73 -8.39 -8.34
CA PRO A 227 21.97 -8.36 -7.10
C PRO A 227 22.67 -7.42 -6.12
N PRO A 228 21.93 -6.58 -5.38
CA PRO A 228 22.51 -5.73 -4.35
C PRO A 228 23.40 -6.63 -3.50
N CYS A 229 24.67 -6.25 -3.37
CA CYS A 229 25.56 -7.04 -2.54
C CYS A 229 25.08 -6.86 -1.10
N GLU A 230 24.45 -7.87 -0.53
CA GLU A 230 24.05 -7.94 0.89
C GLU A 230 25.26 -8.00 1.85
N THR A 231 26.44 -7.56 1.39
CA THR A 231 27.64 -7.55 2.20
C THR A 231 27.57 -6.29 3.07
N THR A 232 27.25 -6.52 4.34
CA THR A 232 27.29 -5.49 5.38
C THR A 232 28.66 -4.80 5.41
N GLU A 233 28.69 -3.53 5.84
CA GLU A 233 29.85 -2.62 5.87
C GLU A 233 31.15 -3.23 6.46
N ASN A 234 31.04 -4.31 7.25
CA ASN A 234 32.14 -5.01 7.91
C ASN A 234 32.86 -6.06 7.05
N GLU A 235 32.23 -6.58 5.99
CA GLU A 235 32.87 -7.61 5.14
C GLU A 235 33.77 -6.98 4.05
N HIS A 236 33.49 -5.73 3.65
CA HIS A 236 34.25 -5.02 2.61
C HIS A 236 35.65 -4.57 3.03
N SER A 237 35.86 -4.27 4.31
CA SER A 237 37.20 -3.98 4.87
C SER A 237 38.13 -5.20 4.90
N ASN A 238 37.59 -6.42 4.71
CA ASN A 238 38.35 -7.67 4.74
C ASN A 238 38.55 -8.32 3.35
N LEU A 239 38.10 -7.70 2.25
CA LEU A 239 38.08 -8.35 0.92
C LEU A 239 39.45 -8.48 0.24
N LEU A 240 40.27 -7.44 0.36
CA LEU A 240 41.62 -7.36 -0.18
C LEU A 240 42.44 -6.47 0.76
N SER A 241 43.41 -7.05 1.45
CA SER A 241 44.41 -6.28 2.19
C SER A 241 45.55 -5.89 1.27
N GLU A 242 46.35 -4.88 1.65
CA GLU A 242 47.59 -4.58 0.92
C GLU A 242 48.52 -5.80 0.82
N THR A 243 48.42 -6.76 1.74
CA THR A 243 49.25 -7.98 1.77
C THR A 243 48.80 -9.09 0.83
N ASP A 244 47.66 -8.95 0.13
CA ASP A 244 47.20 -9.97 -0.81
C ASP A 244 48.14 -10.07 -2.03
N GLU A 245 48.47 -11.30 -2.42
CA GLU A 245 49.39 -11.62 -3.52
C GLU A 245 48.93 -10.99 -4.84
N ALA A 246 47.62 -10.93 -5.11
CA ALA A 246 47.08 -10.33 -6.32
C ALA A 246 47.26 -8.80 -6.36
N VAL A 247 47.17 -8.14 -5.21
CA VAL A 247 47.33 -6.69 -5.06
C VAL A 247 48.81 -6.31 -5.14
N GLN A 248 49.68 -7.09 -4.49
CA GLN A 248 51.14 -6.97 -4.61
C GLN A 248 51.62 -7.20 -6.04
N PHE A 249 51.00 -8.14 -6.76
CA PHE A 249 51.30 -8.38 -8.16
C PHE A 249 50.88 -7.21 -9.06
N LEU A 250 49.69 -6.62 -8.84
CA LEU A 250 49.28 -5.40 -9.55
C LEU A 250 50.26 -4.25 -9.29
N LYS A 251 50.69 -4.07 -8.03
CA LYS A 251 51.68 -3.06 -7.65
C LYS A 251 53.02 -3.28 -8.35
N TYR A 252 53.52 -4.51 -8.33
CA TYR A 252 54.74 -4.92 -9.03
C TYR A 252 54.67 -4.64 -10.54
N LEU A 253 53.53 -4.96 -11.18
CA LEU A 253 53.33 -4.67 -12.59
C LEU A 253 53.38 -3.17 -12.86
N LEU A 254 52.72 -2.34 -12.04
CA LEU A 254 52.73 -0.88 -12.20
C LEU A 254 54.13 -0.28 -11.96
N ASP A 255 54.91 -0.82 -11.02
CA ASP A 255 56.30 -0.39 -10.76
C ASP A 255 57.25 -0.70 -11.92
N THR A 256 56.98 -1.78 -12.68
CA THR A 256 57.83 -2.26 -13.78
C THR A 256 57.51 -1.62 -15.14
N LEU A 257 56.43 -0.85 -15.26
CA LEU A 257 56.04 -0.19 -16.52
C LEU A 257 56.99 0.94 -16.92
N GLU A 258 57.41 0.92 -18.19
CA GLU A 258 58.20 1.99 -18.80
C GLU A 258 57.38 3.28 -19.00
N PRO A 259 58.02 4.48 -19.05
CA PRO A 259 57.30 5.74 -19.21
C PRO A 259 56.38 5.81 -20.44
N CYS A 260 56.76 5.15 -21.55
CA CYS A 260 55.94 5.06 -22.77
C CYS A 260 54.68 4.20 -22.61
N GLN A 261 54.66 3.27 -21.65
CA GLN A 261 53.57 2.32 -21.42
C GLN A 261 52.58 2.82 -20.36
N ARG A 262 52.93 3.84 -19.57
CA ARG A 262 52.09 4.39 -18.49
C ARG A 262 50.75 4.93 -19.00
N SER A 263 50.69 5.41 -20.25
CA SER A 263 49.45 5.85 -20.91
C SER A 263 48.36 4.76 -20.94
N ALA A 264 48.73 3.48 -20.83
CA ALA A 264 47.78 2.38 -20.76
C ALA A 264 46.84 2.47 -19.55
N LEU A 265 47.23 3.14 -18.46
CA LEU A 265 46.34 3.34 -17.31
C LEU A 265 45.21 4.35 -17.60
N GLN A 266 45.41 5.23 -18.60
CA GLN A 266 44.43 6.19 -19.11
C GLN A 266 43.72 5.73 -20.40
N ALA A 267 44.13 4.60 -20.98
CA ALA A 267 43.51 4.07 -22.19
C ALA A 267 42.04 3.73 -21.93
N ARG A 268 41.21 3.90 -22.98
CA ARG A 268 39.76 3.70 -22.94
C ARG A 268 39.36 2.46 -23.73
N ASP A 269 38.47 1.67 -23.16
CA ASP A 269 37.90 0.50 -23.81
C ASP A 269 36.74 0.87 -24.77
N SER A 270 36.03 -0.12 -25.33
CA SER A 270 34.89 0.11 -26.23
C SER A 270 33.71 0.85 -25.61
N TYR A 271 33.65 0.91 -24.27
CA TYR A 271 32.64 1.62 -23.51
C TYR A 271 33.15 2.95 -22.97
N ASP A 272 34.36 3.39 -23.38
CA ASP A 272 35.07 4.54 -22.85
C ASP A 272 35.48 4.42 -21.36
N ARG A 273 35.59 3.20 -20.83
CA ARG A 273 35.97 2.93 -19.44
C ARG A 273 37.48 2.80 -19.27
N LEU A 274 37.95 3.21 -18.09
CA LEU A 274 39.31 3.05 -17.59
C LEU A 274 39.43 1.83 -16.65
N PRO A 275 40.63 1.34 -16.31
CA PRO A 275 40.79 0.29 -15.30
C PRO A 275 40.19 0.68 -13.94
N LEU A 276 40.21 1.98 -13.61
CA LEU A 276 39.59 2.52 -12.39
C LEU A 276 38.05 2.33 -12.37
N HIS A 277 37.37 2.40 -13.51
CA HIS A 277 35.92 2.19 -13.60
C HIS A 277 35.54 0.77 -13.15
N TYR A 278 36.30 -0.23 -13.59
CA TYR A 278 36.07 -1.61 -13.21
C TYR A 278 36.38 -1.84 -11.72
N ALA A 279 37.47 -1.27 -11.20
CA ALA A 279 37.79 -1.35 -9.78
C ALA A 279 36.66 -0.77 -8.90
N ALA A 280 36.08 0.36 -9.32
CA ALA A 280 34.96 1.01 -8.63
C ALA A 280 33.64 0.23 -8.77
N GLN A 281 33.37 -0.33 -9.95
CA GLN A 281 32.18 -1.16 -10.22
C GLN A 281 32.12 -2.41 -9.33
N TYR A 282 33.26 -3.03 -9.02
CA TYR A 282 33.32 -4.20 -8.16
C TYR A 282 33.56 -3.87 -6.68
N GLY A 283 33.79 -2.60 -6.32
CA GLY A 283 33.90 -2.15 -4.94
C GLY A 283 35.23 -2.46 -4.24
N PHE A 284 36.35 -2.63 -4.97
CA PHE A 284 37.65 -2.91 -4.34
C PHE A 284 38.40 -1.64 -3.97
N VAL A 285 38.28 -1.24 -2.69
CA VAL A 285 38.87 -0.01 -2.13
C VAL A 285 40.39 0.07 -2.35
N VAL A 286 41.13 -0.99 -2.00
CA VAL A 286 42.61 -1.00 -2.07
C VAL A 286 43.11 -0.90 -3.50
N ILE A 287 42.45 -1.57 -4.45
CA ILE A 287 42.80 -1.47 -5.88
C ILE A 287 42.54 -0.05 -6.39
N CYS A 288 41.41 0.55 -6.02
CA CYS A 288 41.13 1.94 -6.38
C CYS A 288 42.20 2.88 -5.82
N GLN A 289 42.56 2.74 -4.55
CA GLN A 289 43.60 3.55 -3.90
C GLN A 289 44.97 3.40 -4.57
N ILE A 290 45.37 2.18 -4.94
CA ILE A 290 46.63 1.92 -5.64
C ILE A 290 46.62 2.58 -7.01
N ILE A 291 45.59 2.34 -7.83
CA ILE A 291 45.48 2.94 -9.17
C ILE A 291 45.55 4.46 -9.06
N ILE A 292 44.77 5.07 -8.16
CA ILE A 292 44.76 6.51 -7.93
C ILE A 292 46.14 7.02 -7.51
N LYS A 293 46.82 6.34 -6.59
CA LYS A 293 48.17 6.73 -6.13
C LYS A 293 49.18 6.75 -7.27
N TYR A 294 49.23 5.72 -8.11
CA TYR A 294 50.12 5.71 -9.28
C TYR A 294 49.74 6.77 -10.31
N MET A 295 48.45 7.02 -10.52
CA MET A 295 48.01 8.13 -11.38
C MET A 295 48.42 9.50 -10.81
N GLN A 296 48.44 9.68 -9.49
CA GLN A 296 48.94 10.90 -8.83
C GLN A 296 50.47 11.03 -8.98
N ASP A 297 51.22 9.96 -8.71
CA ASP A 297 52.69 9.92 -8.81
C ASP A 297 53.18 10.18 -10.26
N TRP A 298 52.42 9.73 -11.26
CA TRP A 298 52.70 9.97 -12.68
C TRP A 298 52.09 11.26 -13.24
N ASN A 299 51.44 12.08 -12.40
CA ASN A 299 50.78 13.32 -12.79
C ASN A 299 49.70 13.14 -13.90
N MET A 300 49.00 12.00 -13.84
CA MET A 300 47.94 11.57 -14.76
C MET A 300 46.52 11.67 -14.14
N PHE A 301 46.41 12.08 -12.88
CA PHE A 301 45.15 12.22 -12.14
C PHE A 301 44.70 13.70 -12.06
N ASP A 302 44.10 14.22 -13.13
CA ASP A 302 43.49 15.55 -13.12
C ASP A 302 42.03 15.48 -12.64
N VAL A 303 41.78 16.08 -11.47
CA VAL A 303 40.47 16.18 -10.82
C VAL A 303 40.12 17.63 -10.51
N SER A 304 40.66 18.58 -11.27
CA SER A 304 40.39 20.02 -11.11
C SER A 304 38.90 20.37 -11.22
N LYS A 305 38.14 19.63 -12.03
CA LYS A 305 36.66 19.75 -12.17
C LYS A 305 35.88 18.64 -11.44
N GLY A 306 36.56 17.86 -10.60
CA GLY A 306 36.03 16.71 -9.89
C GLY A 306 36.07 15.39 -10.67
N ILE A 307 35.98 14.28 -9.94
CA ILE A 307 36.03 12.91 -10.49
C ILE A 307 34.78 12.53 -11.29
N ASP A 308 33.72 13.33 -11.19
CA ASP A 308 32.43 13.14 -11.87
C ASP A 308 32.37 13.87 -13.22
N SER A 309 33.40 14.65 -13.55
CA SER A 309 33.44 15.48 -14.75
C SER A 309 33.37 14.64 -16.04
N PRO A 310 32.94 15.22 -17.17
CA PRO A 310 32.81 14.50 -18.44
C PRO A 310 34.11 13.81 -18.91
N GLU A 311 35.27 14.30 -18.45
CA GLU A 311 36.58 13.71 -18.74
C GLU A 311 36.74 12.33 -18.10
N TRP A 312 36.03 12.04 -17.01
CA TRP A 312 36.06 10.76 -16.30
C TRP A 312 34.86 9.86 -16.61
N GLN A 313 33.93 10.31 -17.46
CA GLN A 313 32.72 9.56 -17.79
C GLN A 313 32.96 8.56 -18.92
N ASP A 314 32.25 7.43 -18.82
CA ASP A 314 32.15 6.41 -19.86
C ASP A 314 31.10 6.78 -20.93
N SER A 315 30.88 5.89 -21.90
CA SER A 315 29.91 6.07 -23.01
C SER A 315 28.45 6.26 -22.56
N GLU A 316 28.11 5.89 -21.31
CA GLU A 316 26.79 6.07 -20.70
C GLU A 316 26.71 7.35 -19.82
N GLY A 317 27.82 8.09 -19.73
CA GLY A 317 27.96 9.25 -18.86
C GLY A 317 28.27 8.89 -17.40
N LEU A 318 28.73 7.66 -17.11
CA LEU A 318 28.99 7.19 -15.75
C LEU A 318 30.49 7.29 -15.44
N ALA A 319 30.81 8.01 -14.36
CA ALA A 319 32.16 8.08 -13.82
C ALA A 319 32.41 6.91 -12.85
N PRO A 320 33.67 6.65 -12.43
CA PRO A 320 33.97 5.62 -11.45
C PRO A 320 33.18 5.80 -10.14
N LEU A 321 32.95 7.04 -9.69
CA LEU A 321 32.12 7.33 -8.52
C LEU A 321 30.69 6.83 -8.73
N HIS A 322 30.06 7.15 -9.86
CA HIS A 322 28.69 6.72 -10.18
C HIS A 322 28.56 5.19 -10.16
N LEU A 323 29.53 4.46 -10.73
CA LEU A 323 29.53 2.99 -10.72
C LEU A 323 29.64 2.40 -9.31
N SER A 324 30.43 3.01 -8.43
CA SER A 324 30.53 2.57 -7.04
C SER A 324 29.21 2.73 -6.27
N VAL A 325 28.46 3.79 -6.55
CA VAL A 325 27.14 4.04 -5.92
C VAL A 325 26.06 3.11 -6.48
N ILE A 326 26.00 2.93 -7.81
CA ILE A 326 25.03 2.06 -8.46
C ILE A 326 25.14 0.61 -7.93
N ASN A 327 26.36 0.16 -7.63
CA ASN A 327 26.62 -1.16 -7.07
C ASN A 327 26.66 -1.19 -5.52
N GLN A 328 26.31 -0.07 -4.86
CA GLN A 328 26.16 0.06 -3.41
C GLN A 328 27.44 -0.16 -2.60
N HIS A 329 28.56 0.43 -3.02
CA HIS A 329 29.86 0.32 -2.34
C HIS A 329 30.24 1.61 -1.57
N PRO A 330 29.86 1.75 -0.28
CA PRO A 330 30.09 3.00 0.48
C PRO A 330 31.57 3.30 0.71
N LEU A 331 32.39 2.31 1.05
CA LEU A 331 33.83 2.52 1.32
C LEU A 331 34.60 2.95 0.07
N THR A 332 34.25 2.37 -1.09
CA THR A 332 34.86 2.72 -2.38
C THR A 332 34.43 4.12 -2.81
N THR A 333 33.15 4.45 -2.61
CA THR A 333 32.63 5.82 -2.82
C THR A 333 33.42 6.81 -1.96
N LYS A 334 33.63 6.52 -0.68
CA LYS A 334 34.42 7.35 0.24
C LYS A 334 35.87 7.50 -0.24
N ALA A 335 36.54 6.42 -0.63
CA ALA A 335 37.93 6.47 -1.10
C ALA A 335 38.09 7.31 -2.39
N LEU A 336 37.12 7.25 -3.31
CA LEU A 336 37.10 8.06 -4.52
C LEU A 336 36.91 9.56 -4.20
N LEU A 337 36.03 9.88 -3.26
CA LEU A 337 35.79 11.26 -2.80
C LEU A 337 36.98 11.82 -2.00
N ASP A 338 37.65 11.01 -1.18
CA ASP A 338 38.84 11.45 -0.45
C ASP A 338 40.03 11.69 -1.39
N ALA A 339 40.16 10.89 -2.46
CA ALA A 339 41.18 11.07 -3.49
C ALA A 339 41.07 12.38 -4.26
N GLU A 340 39.88 12.95 -4.36
CA GLU A 340 39.62 14.24 -5.02
C GLU A 340 40.33 15.41 -4.31
N LYS A 341 40.57 15.28 -2.99
CA LYS A 341 41.16 16.32 -2.13
C LYS A 341 42.68 16.43 -2.24
N TRP A 342 43.35 15.67 -3.11
CA TRP A 342 44.81 15.51 -3.11
C TRP A 342 45.62 16.78 -3.46
N ARG A 343 45.02 17.76 -4.16
CA ARG A 343 45.61 19.08 -4.45
C ARG A 343 44.97 20.23 -3.65
N GLY A 344 44.16 19.90 -2.64
CA GLY A 344 43.30 20.85 -1.93
C GLY A 344 41.93 20.97 -2.59
N ALA A 345 40.88 21.06 -1.77
CA ALA A 345 39.52 21.29 -2.26
C ALA A 345 39.42 22.69 -2.87
N THR A 346 38.95 22.79 -4.11
CA THR A 346 38.72 24.06 -4.79
C THR A 346 37.22 24.29 -4.90
N ASP A 347 36.73 25.49 -4.60
CA ASP A 347 35.29 25.82 -4.71
C ASP A 347 34.72 25.51 -6.12
N ALA A 348 35.58 25.54 -7.15
CA ALA A 348 35.26 25.17 -8.52
C ALA A 348 34.84 23.68 -8.70
N GLN A 349 35.31 22.77 -7.84
CA GLN A 349 34.96 21.33 -7.88
C GLN A 349 33.52 21.10 -7.37
N LEU A 350 33.09 21.89 -6.39
CA LEU A 350 31.73 21.82 -5.85
C LEU A 350 30.73 22.38 -6.86
N GLU A 351 31.05 23.51 -7.50
CA GLU A 351 30.19 24.10 -8.53
C GLU A 351 30.07 23.21 -9.78
N SER A 352 31.16 22.59 -10.24
CA SER A 352 31.10 21.68 -11.40
C SER A 352 30.27 20.42 -11.11
N ARG A 353 30.28 19.92 -9.87
CA ARG A 353 29.50 18.75 -9.46
C ARG A 353 28.00 18.99 -9.50
N LYS A 354 27.55 20.22 -9.26
CA LYS A 354 26.13 20.60 -9.33
C LYS A 354 25.59 20.54 -10.75
N GLU A 355 26.39 20.92 -11.74
CA GLU A 355 25.98 20.91 -13.15
C GLU A 355 25.86 19.49 -13.73
N ILE A 356 26.42 18.48 -13.05
CA ILE A 356 26.43 17.09 -13.52
C ILE A 356 25.13 16.39 -13.13
N THR A 357 24.21 16.32 -14.09
CA THR A 357 22.88 15.68 -13.94
C THR A 357 22.94 14.22 -13.48
N LYS A 358 23.99 13.48 -13.88
CA LYS A 358 24.18 12.08 -13.51
C LYS A 358 24.44 11.89 -12.02
N SER A 359 25.12 12.84 -11.36
CA SER A 359 25.40 12.76 -9.93
C SER A 359 24.13 12.88 -9.10
N GLY A 360 23.22 13.79 -9.47
CA GLY A 360 21.89 13.89 -8.86
C GLY A 360 21.03 12.65 -9.09
N ALA A 361 21.06 12.07 -10.30
CA ALA A 361 20.35 10.82 -10.58
C ALA A 361 20.87 9.64 -9.74
N VAL A 362 22.18 9.56 -9.53
CA VAL A 362 22.83 8.54 -8.69
C VAL A 362 22.49 8.73 -7.21
N LEU A 363 22.35 9.96 -6.72
CA LEU A 363 21.84 10.26 -5.38
C LEU A 363 20.40 9.74 -5.19
N ALA A 364 19.53 9.95 -6.17
CA ALA A 364 18.17 9.43 -6.15
C ALA A 364 18.13 7.89 -6.14
N LEU A 365 19.03 7.23 -6.88
CA LEU A 365 19.18 5.77 -6.86
C LEU A 365 19.68 5.24 -5.50
N ALA A 366 20.67 5.90 -4.89
CA ALA A 366 21.15 5.54 -3.56
C ALA A 366 20.05 5.69 -2.50
N THR A 367 19.25 6.76 -2.61
CA THR A 367 18.09 7.01 -1.76
C THR A 367 17.02 5.94 -1.94
N LYS A 368 16.77 5.51 -3.18
CA LYS A 368 15.85 4.40 -3.49
C LYS A 368 16.34 3.07 -2.91
N ALA A 369 17.64 2.83 -2.86
CA ALA A 369 18.23 1.63 -2.26
C ALA A 369 18.32 1.68 -0.71
N ASN A 370 17.87 2.77 -0.07
CA ASN A 370 17.97 3.02 1.36
C ASN A 370 19.40 2.97 1.92
N ASN A 371 20.41 3.31 1.11
CA ASN A 371 21.81 3.31 1.55
C ASN A 371 22.18 4.68 2.15
N VAL A 372 21.90 4.84 3.45
CA VAL A 372 22.10 6.10 4.19
C VAL A 372 23.56 6.58 4.14
N ALA A 373 24.53 5.67 4.22
CA ALA A 373 25.95 6.00 4.21
C ALA A 373 26.37 6.64 2.88
N ILE A 374 25.94 6.08 1.75
CA ILE A 374 26.23 6.66 0.43
C ILE A 374 25.51 8.00 0.24
N VAL A 375 24.25 8.10 0.65
CA VAL A 375 23.49 9.36 0.60
C VAL A 375 24.22 10.45 1.38
N GLN A 376 24.71 10.14 2.59
CA GLN A 376 25.50 11.09 3.38
C GLN A 376 26.80 11.50 2.69
N LEU A 377 27.57 10.55 2.17
CA LEU A 377 28.82 10.85 1.45
C LEU A 377 28.61 11.75 0.23
N LEU A 378 27.55 11.51 -0.55
CA LEU A 378 27.24 12.30 -1.74
C LEU A 378 26.74 13.71 -1.39
N VAL A 379 25.93 13.85 -0.34
CA VAL A 379 25.47 15.15 0.16
C VAL A 379 26.66 15.97 0.69
N GLU A 380 27.54 15.36 1.50
CA GLU A 380 28.76 16.00 1.98
C GLU A 380 29.72 16.39 0.85
N ALA A 381 29.73 15.63 -0.26
CA ALA A 381 30.52 15.92 -1.45
C ALA A 381 29.95 17.06 -2.33
N GLY A 382 28.78 17.63 -1.99
CA GLY A 382 28.18 18.74 -2.73
C GLY A 382 27.47 18.33 -4.02
N VAL A 383 26.91 17.11 -4.07
CA VAL A 383 25.98 16.72 -5.15
C VAL A 383 24.66 17.49 -4.99
N ASP A 384 24.13 18.00 -6.10
CA ASP A 384 22.84 18.72 -6.12
C ASP A 384 21.71 17.83 -5.58
N VAL A 385 21.28 18.12 -4.35
CA VAL A 385 20.18 17.44 -3.67
C VAL A 385 18.81 17.75 -4.27
N ASN A 386 18.71 18.84 -5.02
CA ASN A 386 17.49 19.37 -5.62
C ASN A 386 17.36 18.98 -7.10
N TYR A 387 18.29 18.21 -7.64
CA TYR A 387 18.20 17.66 -8.98
C TYR A 387 16.86 16.94 -9.19
N GLN A 388 16.16 17.31 -10.25
CA GLN A 388 14.89 16.71 -10.66
C GLN A 388 15.09 15.85 -11.90
N ASP A 389 14.57 14.61 -11.86
CA ASP A 389 14.58 13.71 -13.01
C ASP A 389 13.59 14.13 -14.12
N GLU A 390 13.40 13.26 -15.12
CA GLU A 390 12.46 13.50 -16.22
C GLU A 390 11.03 13.71 -15.72
N GLN A 391 10.64 13.06 -14.62
CA GLN A 391 9.33 13.14 -13.98
C GLN A 391 9.21 14.35 -13.02
N GLY A 392 10.32 15.03 -12.73
CA GLY A 392 10.35 16.12 -11.77
C GLY A 392 10.57 15.66 -10.33
N GLU A 393 10.93 14.40 -10.10
CA GLU A 393 11.18 13.85 -8.77
C GLU A 393 12.64 14.12 -8.38
N CYS A 394 12.84 14.59 -7.15
CA CYS A 394 14.17 14.73 -6.54
C CYS A 394 14.42 13.62 -5.52
N ALA A 395 15.64 13.53 -4.99
CA ALA A 395 15.99 12.52 -3.98
C ALA A 395 15.04 12.54 -2.76
N LEU A 396 14.58 13.73 -2.33
CA LEU A 396 13.63 13.86 -1.22
C LEU A 396 12.23 13.33 -1.57
N HIS A 397 11.79 13.43 -2.83
CA HIS A 397 10.55 12.79 -3.30
C HIS A 397 10.67 11.27 -3.24
N VAL A 398 11.82 10.71 -3.64
CA VAL A 398 12.11 9.28 -3.56
C VAL A 398 12.11 8.81 -2.10
N ALA A 399 12.77 9.53 -1.20
CA ALA A 399 12.77 9.21 0.23
C ALA A 399 11.34 9.23 0.82
N ALA A 400 10.55 10.25 0.45
CA ALA A 400 9.15 10.37 0.86
C ALA A 400 8.28 9.23 0.34
N ARG A 401 8.47 8.79 -0.90
CA ARG A 401 7.70 7.71 -1.54
C ARG A 401 7.93 6.34 -0.89
N PHE A 402 9.18 6.04 -0.58
CA PHE A 402 9.57 4.73 0.00
C PHE A 402 9.59 4.72 1.53
N GLY A 403 9.28 5.83 2.20
CA GLY A 403 9.29 5.88 3.68
C GLY A 403 10.69 5.85 4.29
N HIS A 404 11.74 6.22 3.55
CA HIS A 404 13.13 6.17 4.02
C HIS A 404 13.49 7.38 4.90
N THR A 405 13.13 7.31 6.18
CA THR A 405 13.25 8.41 7.15
C THR A 405 14.67 8.91 7.34
N GLU A 406 15.65 8.01 7.46
CA GLU A 406 17.04 8.40 7.72
C GLU A 406 17.68 9.05 6.49
N CYS A 407 17.38 8.56 5.29
CA CYS A 407 17.79 9.23 4.04
C CYS A 407 17.16 10.63 3.95
N ALA A 408 15.88 10.78 4.27
CA ALA A 408 15.22 12.09 4.29
C ALA A 408 15.88 13.06 5.29
N LYS A 409 16.27 12.58 6.48
CA LYS A 409 16.99 13.41 7.48
C LYS A 409 18.32 13.93 6.92
N VAL A 410 19.11 13.06 6.29
CA VAL A 410 20.40 13.45 5.70
C VAL A 410 20.20 14.49 4.58
N LEU A 411 19.24 14.26 3.69
CA LEU A 411 18.93 15.18 2.59
C LEU A 411 18.46 16.56 3.09
N ILE A 412 17.64 16.59 4.14
CA ILE A 412 17.11 17.83 4.73
C ILE A 412 18.18 18.60 5.51
N GLN A 413 19.03 17.90 6.26
CA GLN A 413 20.19 18.52 6.93
C GLN A 413 21.11 19.17 5.88
N GLY A 414 21.25 18.53 4.73
CA GLY A 414 22.01 19.04 3.59
C GLY A 414 23.50 19.14 3.89
N SER A 415 24.19 19.91 3.07
CA SER A 415 25.61 20.24 3.27
C SER A 415 25.77 21.70 3.71
N SER A 416 27.00 22.10 4.03
CA SER A 416 27.28 23.50 4.40
C SER A 416 26.96 24.50 3.28
N THR A 417 26.91 24.05 2.02
CA THR A 417 26.70 24.87 0.83
C THR A 417 25.30 24.73 0.23
N GLU A 418 24.63 23.60 0.47
CA GLU A 418 23.32 23.30 -0.14
C GLU A 418 22.33 22.73 0.86
N LYS A 419 21.07 23.16 0.71
CA LYS A 419 19.94 22.63 1.48
C LYS A 419 18.87 22.13 0.53
N ALA A 420 18.20 21.04 0.91
CA ALA A 420 17.07 20.54 0.15
C ALA A 420 15.92 21.56 0.18
N ASP A 421 15.38 21.87 -1.00
CA ASP A 421 14.14 22.60 -1.14
C ASP A 421 12.97 21.64 -0.92
N LEU A 422 12.29 21.84 0.20
CA LEU A 422 11.19 21.01 0.66
C LEU A 422 9.92 21.18 -0.19
N ASN A 423 9.86 22.21 -1.05
CA ASN A 423 8.65 22.62 -1.76
C ASN A 423 8.74 22.43 -3.27
N LEU A 424 9.79 21.77 -3.77
CA LEU A 424 9.91 21.42 -5.19
C LEU A 424 8.73 20.54 -5.62
N PRO A 425 7.98 20.93 -6.66
CA PRO A 425 6.89 20.13 -7.19
C PRO A 425 7.37 19.16 -8.28
N GLU A 426 6.87 17.91 -8.27
CA GLU A 426 6.97 17.01 -9.42
C GLU A 426 6.09 17.49 -10.61
N LYS A 427 6.41 17.07 -11.84
CA LYS A 427 5.80 17.64 -13.04
C LYS A 427 4.35 17.23 -13.27
N ILE A 428 3.94 16.07 -12.76
CA ILE A 428 2.65 15.45 -13.13
C ILE A 428 1.49 16.10 -12.38
N PHE A 429 1.59 16.15 -11.05
CA PHE A 429 0.52 16.65 -10.17
C PHE A 429 0.94 17.87 -9.34
N ALA A 430 2.17 18.37 -9.53
CA ALA A 430 2.78 19.38 -8.68
C ALA A 430 2.88 18.95 -7.20
N TRP A 431 3.01 17.65 -6.95
CA TRP A 431 3.20 17.12 -5.60
C TRP A 431 4.61 17.41 -5.10
N THR A 432 4.68 17.94 -3.88
CA THR A 432 5.94 18.08 -3.13
C THR A 432 6.24 16.80 -2.35
N PRO A 433 7.43 16.65 -1.75
CA PRO A 433 7.72 15.52 -0.87
C PRO A 433 6.72 15.35 0.27
N LEU A 434 6.15 16.46 0.78
CA LEU A 434 5.08 16.41 1.80
C LEU A 434 3.81 15.76 1.26
N PHE A 435 3.40 16.08 0.03
CA PHE A 435 2.25 15.45 -0.60
C PHE A 435 2.45 13.94 -0.73
N ILE A 436 3.62 13.51 -1.22
CA ILE A 436 3.93 12.08 -1.39
C ILE A 436 3.87 11.37 -0.04
N ALA A 437 4.52 11.91 1.00
CA ALA A 437 4.50 11.31 2.33
C ALA A 437 3.07 11.24 2.92
N CYS A 438 2.22 12.23 2.66
CA CYS A 438 0.82 12.25 3.10
C CYS A 438 -0.06 11.28 2.29
N VAL A 439 0.24 11.08 1.01
CA VAL A 439 -0.51 10.18 0.11
C VAL A 439 -0.20 8.72 0.42
N ASP A 440 1.06 8.41 0.73
CA ASP A 440 1.53 7.04 0.99
C ASP A 440 1.51 6.68 2.49
N GLY A 441 1.16 7.61 3.38
CA GLY A 441 0.95 7.32 4.80
C GLY A 441 2.21 7.31 5.67
N HIS A 442 3.30 7.96 5.26
CA HIS A 442 4.59 7.93 5.96
C HIS A 442 4.69 9.01 7.06
N LEU A 443 4.01 8.80 8.19
CA LEU A 443 3.95 9.75 9.32
C LEU A 443 5.33 10.28 9.77
N PRO A 444 6.39 9.46 9.95
CA PRO A 444 7.68 9.98 10.43
C PRO A 444 8.35 10.96 9.47
N ILE A 445 8.14 10.81 8.16
CA ILE A 445 8.63 11.77 7.16
C ILE A 445 7.83 13.05 7.20
N VAL A 446 6.51 12.97 7.40
CA VAL A 446 5.67 14.16 7.57
C VAL A 446 6.11 14.97 8.79
N GLU A 447 6.35 14.32 9.94
CA GLU A 447 6.84 15.02 11.14
C GLU A 447 8.19 15.70 10.90
N LEU A 448 9.09 15.04 10.15
CA LEU A 448 10.39 15.59 9.78
C LEU A 448 10.26 16.81 8.84
N LEU A 449 9.41 16.73 7.81
CA LEU A 449 9.17 17.83 6.87
C LEU A 449 8.50 19.02 7.55
N ILE A 450 7.56 18.79 8.47
CA ILE A 450 6.95 19.83 9.30
C ILE A 450 8.01 20.51 10.16
N ALA A 451 8.84 19.73 10.88
CA ALA A 451 9.89 20.26 11.74
C ALA A 451 10.93 21.09 10.96
N SER A 452 11.07 20.81 9.67
CA SER A 452 12.02 21.48 8.77
C SER A 452 11.44 22.68 8.02
N GLY A 453 10.15 23.00 8.24
CA GLY A 453 9.49 24.19 7.69
C GLY A 453 8.93 24.02 6.27
N ALA A 454 8.51 22.82 5.88
CA ALA A 454 7.80 22.61 4.61
C ALA A 454 6.49 23.44 4.54
N ASP A 455 6.11 23.89 3.34
CA ASP A 455 4.88 24.65 3.12
C ASP A 455 3.66 23.73 3.17
N LEU A 456 2.89 23.83 4.26
CA LEU A 456 1.72 23.00 4.54
C LEU A 456 0.46 23.46 3.81
N GLU A 457 0.43 24.71 3.34
CA GLU A 457 -0.74 25.34 2.68
C GLU A 457 -0.65 25.29 1.16
N ARG A 458 0.49 24.81 0.64
CA ARG A 458 0.67 24.63 -0.80
C ARG A 458 -0.39 23.68 -1.34
N VAL A 459 -0.95 24.06 -2.49
CA VAL A 459 -1.91 23.23 -3.21
C VAL A 459 -1.27 22.57 -4.42
N ASP A 460 -1.74 21.36 -4.74
CA ASP A 460 -1.37 20.64 -5.94
C ASP A 460 -2.01 21.25 -7.20
N SER A 461 -1.77 20.65 -8.37
CA SER A 461 -2.33 21.10 -9.66
C SER A 461 -3.87 21.08 -9.69
N SER A 462 -4.50 20.32 -8.80
CA SER A 462 -5.96 20.19 -8.68
C SER A 462 -6.53 21.08 -7.56
N GLY A 463 -5.69 21.90 -6.91
CA GLY A 463 -6.10 22.75 -5.79
C GLY A 463 -6.27 22.03 -4.46
N TRP A 464 -5.73 20.82 -4.30
CA TRP A 464 -5.78 20.04 -3.05
C TRP A 464 -4.59 20.33 -2.16
N THR A 465 -4.81 20.35 -0.85
CA THR A 465 -3.74 20.41 0.15
C THR A 465 -3.28 19.01 0.54
N ALA A 466 -2.06 18.88 1.07
CA ALA A 466 -1.53 17.59 1.55
C ALA A 466 -2.42 16.97 2.65
N LYS A 467 -2.99 17.81 3.53
CA LYS A 467 -3.94 17.40 4.58
C LYS A 467 -5.19 16.74 4.00
N GLU A 468 -5.76 17.28 2.92
CA GLU A 468 -6.96 16.71 2.30
C GLU A 468 -6.67 15.36 1.64
N HIS A 469 -5.49 15.18 1.05
CA HIS A 469 -5.05 13.87 0.53
C HIS A 469 -4.90 12.84 1.63
N ALA A 470 -4.28 13.20 2.76
CA ALA A 470 -4.14 12.32 3.92
C ALA A 470 -5.51 11.88 4.45
N ALA A 471 -6.43 12.83 4.66
CA ALA A 471 -7.78 12.56 5.17
C ALA A 471 -8.62 11.69 4.20
N LEU A 472 -8.54 11.93 2.89
CA LEU A 472 -9.28 11.14 1.90
C LEU A 472 -8.81 9.67 1.86
N ARG A 473 -7.51 9.45 2.05
CA ARG A 473 -6.87 8.11 2.02
C ARG A 473 -6.88 7.40 3.37
N GLY A 474 -7.47 8.01 4.39
CA GLY A 474 -7.62 7.40 5.72
C GLY A 474 -6.38 7.54 6.62
N HIS A 475 -5.38 8.34 6.24
CA HIS A 475 -4.22 8.67 7.09
C HIS A 475 -4.59 9.81 8.05
N MET A 476 -5.52 9.51 8.97
CA MET A 476 -6.11 10.51 9.87
C MET A 476 -5.13 11.06 10.90
N ASP A 477 -4.18 10.24 11.36
CA ASP A 477 -3.06 10.64 12.21
C ASP A 477 -2.20 11.75 11.58
N ILE A 478 -1.89 11.61 10.28
CA ILE A 478 -1.18 12.63 9.49
C ILE A 478 -2.05 13.88 9.33
N ALA A 479 -3.33 13.71 8.98
CA ALA A 479 -4.24 14.83 8.77
C ALA A 479 -4.43 15.67 10.06
N GLU A 480 -4.53 15.01 11.22
CA GLU A 480 -4.63 15.67 12.53
C GLU A 480 -3.36 16.45 12.88
N LYS A 481 -2.17 15.90 12.57
CA LYS A 481 -0.89 16.61 12.77
C LYS A 481 -0.79 17.88 11.92
N LEU A 482 -1.35 17.86 10.70
CA LEU A 482 -1.37 19.02 9.80
C LEU A 482 -2.47 20.04 10.15
N ALA A 483 -3.49 19.65 10.91
CA ALA A 483 -4.64 20.49 11.21
C ALA A 483 -4.36 21.76 12.03
N PRO A 484 -3.65 21.73 13.18
CA PRO A 484 -3.38 22.93 13.98
C PRO A 484 -2.38 23.89 13.31
N LEU A 485 -1.57 23.37 12.38
CA LEU A 485 -0.52 24.11 11.70
C LEU A 485 -1.04 24.84 10.46
N THR A 486 -2.17 24.39 9.92
CA THR A 486 -2.83 25.00 8.76
C THR A 486 -3.86 26.04 9.22
N LYS A 487 -3.49 27.33 9.25
CA LYS A 487 -4.44 28.39 9.62
C LYS A 487 -5.46 28.55 8.49
N GLY A 488 -6.70 28.12 8.76
CA GLY A 488 -7.80 28.10 7.80
C GLY A 488 -7.87 29.34 6.91
N ARG A 489 -7.73 29.12 5.60
CA ARG A 489 -8.08 30.10 4.56
C ARG A 489 -9.56 30.44 4.70
N VAL A 490 -9.86 31.57 5.34
CA VAL A 490 -11.13 32.25 5.13
C VAL A 490 -11.18 32.58 3.65
N THR A 491 -12.04 31.89 2.91
CA THR A 491 -12.34 32.16 1.51
C THR A 491 -12.91 33.57 1.41
N GLN A 492 -12.04 34.56 1.16
CA GLN A 492 -12.49 35.84 0.65
C GLN A 492 -13.15 35.57 -0.70
N THR A 493 -14.44 35.82 -0.74
CA THR A 493 -15.29 35.79 -1.92
C THR A 493 -14.92 37.00 -2.78
N GLU A 494 -13.85 36.88 -3.58
CA GLU A 494 -13.67 37.76 -4.72
C GLU A 494 -14.46 37.17 -5.89
N SER A 495 -15.61 37.78 -6.15
CA SER A 495 -16.31 37.66 -7.41
C SER A 495 -15.40 38.16 -8.54
N LEU A 496 -14.92 37.25 -9.40
CA LEU A 496 -14.78 37.39 -10.86
C LEU A 496 -14.07 36.15 -11.46
N SER A 497 -14.74 35.53 -12.43
CA SER A 497 -14.29 34.45 -13.34
C SER A 497 -13.67 33.18 -12.70
N THR A 498 -14.50 32.17 -12.48
CA THR A 498 -14.10 30.78 -12.16
C THR A 498 -13.29 30.15 -13.30
N PRO A 499 -12.01 29.78 -13.11
CA PRO A 499 -11.40 28.70 -13.88
C PRO A 499 -11.94 27.37 -13.33
N ALA A 500 -12.21 26.41 -14.23
CA ALA A 500 -12.67 25.09 -13.85
C ALA A 500 -11.55 24.30 -13.13
N PHE A 501 -11.66 24.17 -11.80
CA PHE A 501 -10.79 23.31 -10.99
C PHE A 501 -11.22 21.85 -11.14
N SER A 502 -10.27 20.93 -11.35
CA SER A 502 -10.55 19.48 -11.30
C SER A 502 -10.73 19.04 -9.86
N SER A 503 -11.86 18.41 -9.56
CA SER A 503 -12.31 18.15 -8.19
C SER A 503 -12.10 16.70 -7.70
N SER A 504 -11.61 15.81 -8.58
CA SER A 504 -11.17 14.47 -8.20
C SER A 504 -9.66 14.46 -8.03
N PRO A 505 -9.12 13.93 -6.90
CA PRO A 505 -7.69 13.76 -6.77
C PRO A 505 -7.21 12.69 -7.76
N PRO A 506 -5.95 12.75 -8.22
CA PRO A 506 -5.38 11.69 -9.02
C PRO A 506 -5.49 10.36 -8.27
N ASN A 507 -6.02 9.32 -8.92
CA ASN A 507 -5.84 7.96 -8.43
C ASN A 507 -4.33 7.71 -8.33
N ALA A 508 -3.86 7.25 -7.17
CA ALA A 508 -2.49 6.76 -7.06
C ALA A 508 -2.34 5.62 -8.08
N LEU A 509 -1.60 5.90 -9.15
CA LEU A 509 -1.11 4.90 -10.07
C LEU A 509 0.07 4.25 -9.34
N SER A 510 -0.03 2.95 -9.11
CA SER A 510 1.04 2.12 -8.53
C SER A 510 2.36 2.33 -9.30
N LEU A 511 3.49 2.01 -8.65
CA LEU A 511 4.87 2.23 -9.09
C LEU A 511 5.16 1.82 -10.55
N GLU A 512 4.38 0.92 -11.15
CA GLU A 512 4.58 0.42 -12.52
C GLU A 512 3.77 1.17 -13.60
N ASP A 513 2.63 1.77 -13.27
CA ASP A 513 1.80 2.47 -14.26
C ASP A 513 2.41 3.82 -14.70
N ARG A 514 3.36 4.36 -13.92
CA ARG A 514 4.20 5.51 -14.32
C ARG A 514 5.20 5.16 -15.44
N ARG A 515 5.44 3.87 -15.73
CA ARG A 515 6.33 3.41 -16.83
C ARG A 515 5.61 3.19 -18.16
N SER A 516 4.28 3.24 -18.21
CA SER A 516 3.54 3.10 -19.46
C SER A 516 3.12 4.47 -20.01
N ASN A 517 3.68 4.82 -21.17
CA ASN A 517 3.33 6.03 -21.92
C ASN A 517 1.93 5.88 -22.56
N THR A 518 0.88 5.73 -21.74
CA THR A 518 -0.51 5.64 -22.20
C THR A 518 -1.28 6.90 -21.83
N VAL A 519 -0.96 7.99 -22.53
CA VAL A 519 -1.86 9.16 -22.63
C VAL A 519 -3.15 8.73 -23.34
N SER A 520 -4.11 8.24 -22.58
CA SER A 520 -5.49 8.02 -23.03
C SER A 520 -6.42 9.00 -22.33
N LYS A 521 -6.52 10.19 -22.91
CA LYS A 521 -7.54 11.18 -22.59
C LYS A 521 -8.95 10.62 -22.83
N GLU A 522 -9.72 10.46 -21.77
CA GLU A 522 -11.15 10.79 -21.77
C GLU A 522 -11.45 11.65 -20.52
N ASN A 523 -10.92 12.88 -20.51
CA ASN A 523 -11.50 13.96 -19.73
C ASN A 523 -12.78 14.42 -20.44
N GLN A 524 -13.88 13.68 -20.24
CA GLN A 524 -15.20 14.27 -20.34
C GLN A 524 -15.60 14.70 -18.94
N LEU A 525 -15.65 16.02 -18.73
CA LEU A 525 -16.30 16.66 -17.58
C LEU A 525 -17.75 16.18 -17.54
N ARG A 526 -18.00 15.11 -16.79
CA ARG A 526 -19.35 14.64 -16.48
C ARG A 526 -19.93 15.67 -15.52
N ALA A 527 -20.90 16.47 -15.98
CA ALA A 527 -21.70 17.28 -15.08
C ALA A 527 -22.27 16.36 -13.97
N PRO A 528 -22.39 16.83 -12.71
CA PRO A 528 -22.88 16.00 -11.62
C PRO A 528 -24.22 15.39 -12.03
N GLU A 529 -24.24 14.07 -12.25
CA GLU A 529 -25.46 13.36 -12.60
C GLU A 529 -26.44 13.54 -11.42
N PRO A 530 -27.73 13.83 -11.68
CA PRO A 530 -28.72 13.91 -10.61
C PRO A 530 -28.72 12.61 -9.81
N VAL A 531 -28.85 12.73 -8.48
CA VAL A 531 -28.98 11.58 -7.55
C VAL A 531 -29.92 10.54 -8.17
N LYS A 532 -29.40 9.32 -8.33
CA LYS A 532 -29.95 8.23 -9.15
C LYS A 532 -31.47 8.07 -9.02
N THR A 533 -32.15 7.86 -10.15
CA THR A 533 -33.61 7.84 -10.21
C THR A 533 -34.26 6.48 -9.96
N PHE A 534 -33.62 5.31 -10.26
CA PHE A 534 -34.28 4.00 -10.01
C PHE A 534 -33.39 2.73 -10.09
N GLY A 535 -33.71 1.72 -9.24
CA GLY A 535 -33.36 0.29 -9.34
C GLY A 535 -31.93 -0.20 -8.98
N HIS A 536 -31.86 -1.30 -8.20
CA HIS A 536 -30.63 -2.08 -7.99
C HIS A 536 -30.49 -3.18 -9.04
N ARG A 537 -29.25 -3.62 -9.30
CA ARG A 537 -28.99 -4.81 -10.13
C ARG A 537 -29.23 -6.05 -9.29
N TYR A 538 -30.49 -6.50 -9.19
CA TYR A 538 -30.84 -7.69 -8.42
C TYR A 538 -30.88 -8.97 -9.28
N LEU A 539 -30.73 -10.13 -8.63
CA LEU A 539 -30.67 -11.44 -9.26
C LEU A 539 -32.06 -12.04 -9.45
N GLN A 540 -32.30 -12.65 -10.63
CA GLN A 540 -33.51 -13.40 -10.95
C GLN A 540 -33.11 -14.84 -11.32
N GLY A 541 -33.25 -15.77 -10.38
CA GLY A 541 -33.10 -17.21 -10.62
C GLY A 541 -31.67 -17.78 -10.54
N GLU A 542 -30.66 -17.08 -11.05
CA GLU A 542 -29.25 -17.52 -10.97
C GLU A 542 -28.52 -16.91 -9.77
N SER A 543 -27.59 -17.67 -9.19
CA SER A 543 -26.66 -17.21 -8.15
C SER A 543 -25.45 -16.53 -8.79
N LEU A 544 -24.88 -15.55 -8.09
CA LEU A 544 -23.67 -14.84 -8.48
C LEU A 544 -22.50 -15.33 -7.63
N VAL A 545 -21.38 -15.65 -8.28
CA VAL A 545 -20.10 -15.98 -7.64
C VAL A 545 -19.13 -14.85 -7.94
N LEU A 546 -18.66 -14.16 -6.91
CA LEU A 546 -17.64 -13.13 -6.99
C LEU A 546 -16.32 -13.70 -6.47
N VAL A 547 -15.24 -13.54 -7.22
CA VAL A 547 -13.91 -14.06 -6.89
C VAL A 547 -12.92 -12.88 -6.86
N SER A 548 -12.32 -12.62 -5.70
CA SER A 548 -11.28 -11.61 -5.50
C SER A 548 -9.94 -12.29 -5.31
N LEU A 549 -8.90 -11.88 -6.04
CA LEU A 549 -7.55 -12.42 -5.84
C LEU A 549 -6.84 -11.68 -4.69
N GLY A 550 -6.02 -12.40 -3.93
CA GLY A 550 -5.36 -11.89 -2.72
C GLY A 550 -6.23 -11.98 -1.46
N SER A 551 -5.74 -11.36 -0.38
CA SER A 551 -6.50 -11.21 0.86
C SER A 551 -7.25 -9.88 0.88
N MET A 552 -8.41 -9.87 1.54
CA MET A 552 -9.13 -8.63 1.87
C MET A 552 -8.80 -8.12 3.28
N ASP A 553 -8.07 -8.92 4.07
CA ASP A 553 -7.67 -8.61 5.45
C ASP A 553 -6.41 -7.73 5.43
N THR A 554 -6.53 -6.49 5.89
CA THR A 554 -5.42 -5.51 5.92
C THR A 554 -4.28 -5.93 6.84
N ARG A 555 -4.51 -6.89 7.75
CA ARG A 555 -3.50 -7.41 8.69
C ARG A 555 -2.58 -8.45 8.05
N LYS A 556 -2.95 -8.97 6.87
CA LYS A 556 -2.22 -10.01 6.15
C LYS A 556 -1.65 -9.45 4.85
N VAL A 557 -0.33 -9.34 4.79
CA VAL A 557 0.37 -9.05 3.54
C VAL A 557 0.64 -10.38 2.84
N VAL A 558 -0.32 -10.82 2.02
CA VAL A 558 -0.25 -12.08 1.27
C VAL A 558 -0.43 -11.79 -0.22
N ASP A 559 0.58 -12.16 -1.01
CA ASP A 559 0.53 -12.00 -2.46
C ASP A 559 -0.59 -12.85 -3.06
N ALA A 560 -1.31 -12.28 -4.03
CA ALA A 560 -2.38 -12.98 -4.74
C ALA A 560 -1.90 -14.26 -5.44
N VAL A 561 -0.68 -14.21 -6.01
CA VAL A 561 -0.03 -15.34 -6.65
C VAL A 561 1.43 -15.34 -6.22
N LYS A 562 1.86 -16.41 -5.58
CA LYS A 562 3.26 -16.64 -5.20
C LYS A 562 3.78 -17.83 -5.99
N LEU A 563 4.80 -17.62 -6.81
CA LEU A 563 5.48 -18.69 -7.54
C LEU A 563 6.79 -19.03 -6.87
N ASP A 564 7.12 -20.32 -6.80
CA ASP A 564 8.35 -20.79 -6.19
C ASP A 564 9.55 -20.43 -7.07
N ALA A 565 10.67 -20.09 -6.43
CA ALA A 565 11.91 -19.79 -7.15
C ALA A 565 12.41 -21.04 -7.87
N ILE A 566 12.83 -20.91 -9.13
CA ILE A 566 13.22 -22.04 -9.97
C ILE A 566 14.74 -22.21 -9.92
N PRO A 567 15.29 -23.40 -9.63
CA PRO A 567 16.70 -23.67 -9.84
C PRO A 567 17.12 -23.34 -11.28
N LEU A 568 18.27 -22.68 -11.45
CA LEU A 568 18.78 -22.25 -12.76
C LEU A 568 18.95 -23.41 -13.74
N ALA A 569 19.22 -24.61 -13.21
CA ALA A 569 19.31 -25.85 -13.98
C ALA A 569 17.97 -26.20 -14.64
N ASP A 570 16.86 -26.00 -13.94
CA ASP A 570 15.51 -26.40 -14.36
C ASP A 570 14.75 -25.29 -15.11
N ALA A 571 15.36 -24.10 -15.24
CA ALA A 571 14.78 -22.95 -15.93
C ALA A 571 14.40 -23.21 -17.40
N HIS A 572 14.99 -24.22 -18.05
CA HIS A 572 14.63 -24.62 -19.42
C HIS A 572 13.37 -25.51 -19.46
N ALA A 573 13.08 -26.25 -18.38
CA ALA A 573 11.99 -27.21 -18.29
C ALA A 573 10.67 -26.57 -17.83
N THR A 574 10.72 -25.61 -16.90
CA THR A 574 9.52 -25.04 -16.26
C THR A 574 8.92 -23.86 -17.03
N GLN A 575 9.69 -23.14 -17.86
CA GLN A 575 9.27 -21.93 -18.60
C GLN A 575 8.69 -20.78 -17.73
N LEU A 576 8.80 -20.89 -16.42
CA LEU A 576 8.32 -19.91 -15.44
C LEU A 576 9.18 -18.63 -15.43
N ASP A 577 10.29 -18.64 -16.16
CA ASP A 577 11.15 -17.49 -16.42
C ASP A 577 10.64 -16.59 -17.58
N THR A 578 9.40 -16.81 -18.05
CA THR A 578 8.70 -15.96 -19.02
C THR A 578 7.84 -14.91 -18.30
N ALA A 579 7.36 -13.88 -19.02
CA ALA A 579 6.27 -13.07 -18.47
C ALA A 579 5.02 -13.95 -18.42
N LEU A 580 4.41 -14.06 -17.25
CA LEU A 580 3.29 -14.96 -17.00
C LEU A 580 2.00 -14.15 -16.83
N SER A 581 0.87 -14.76 -17.18
CA SER A 581 -0.47 -14.26 -16.87
C SER A 581 -1.24 -15.38 -16.17
N ILE A 582 -2.11 -15.01 -15.24
CA ILE A 582 -3.09 -15.92 -14.64
C ILE A 582 -4.43 -15.75 -15.34
N VAL A 583 -5.00 -16.88 -15.80
CA VAL A 583 -6.35 -16.93 -16.39
C VAL A 583 -7.29 -17.52 -15.36
N VAL A 584 -8.24 -16.71 -14.89
CA VAL A 584 -9.27 -17.16 -13.96
C VAL A 584 -10.53 -17.51 -14.73
N SER A 585 -10.95 -18.77 -14.63
CA SER A 585 -12.17 -19.28 -15.27
C SER A 585 -12.97 -20.15 -14.32
N ALA A 586 -14.25 -20.38 -14.64
CA ALA A 586 -15.13 -21.20 -13.83
C ALA A 586 -15.82 -22.27 -14.69
N SER A 587 -15.66 -23.54 -14.29
CA SER A 587 -16.41 -24.67 -14.85
C SER A 587 -17.70 -24.87 -14.03
N GLY A 588 -18.85 -25.03 -14.71
CA GLY A 588 -20.16 -25.11 -14.05
C GLY A 588 -20.80 -23.76 -13.74
N ALA A 589 -20.23 -22.68 -14.27
CA ALA A 589 -20.77 -21.32 -14.22
C ALA A 589 -20.60 -20.64 -15.60
N THR A 590 -21.40 -19.62 -15.87
CA THR A 590 -21.33 -18.76 -17.06
C THR A 590 -20.62 -17.46 -16.71
N GLY A 591 -19.61 -17.08 -17.50
CA GLY A 591 -18.85 -15.84 -17.34
C GLY A 591 -17.64 -15.83 -18.27
N GLU A 592 -17.16 -14.63 -18.62
CA GLU A 592 -15.96 -14.51 -19.46
C GLU A 592 -14.71 -14.78 -18.61
N PRO A 593 -13.75 -15.60 -19.09
CA PRO A 593 -12.48 -15.78 -18.41
C PRO A 593 -11.71 -14.47 -18.39
N THR A 594 -11.08 -14.18 -17.25
CA THR A 594 -10.29 -12.96 -17.07
C THR A 594 -8.81 -13.30 -17.07
N VAL A 595 -8.03 -12.54 -17.83
CA VAL A 595 -6.57 -12.70 -17.94
C VAL A 595 -5.94 -11.53 -17.21
N ILE A 596 -5.09 -11.83 -16.23
CA ILE A 596 -4.38 -10.85 -15.40
C ILE A 596 -2.89 -11.12 -15.56
N ASP A 597 -2.13 -10.10 -15.95
CA ASP A 597 -0.68 -10.22 -16.12
C ASP A 597 0.01 -10.21 -14.75
N LEU A 598 1.09 -10.99 -14.60
CA LEU A 598 1.92 -11.05 -13.40
C LEU A 598 3.16 -10.15 -13.58
N PRO A 599 3.62 -9.44 -12.52
CA PRO A 599 3.07 -9.40 -11.15
C PRO A 599 1.71 -8.68 -11.07
N ILE A 600 0.87 -9.12 -10.13
CA ILE A 600 -0.47 -8.58 -9.94
C ILE A 600 -0.36 -7.19 -9.32
N GLN A 601 -1.04 -6.21 -9.92
CA GLN A 601 -1.13 -4.85 -9.39
C GLN A 601 -1.80 -4.82 -8.00
N GLU A 602 -1.27 -3.98 -7.11
CA GLU A 602 -1.94 -3.57 -5.87
C GLU A 602 -3.32 -3.01 -6.24
N ASN A 603 -4.40 -3.50 -5.60
CA ASN A 603 -5.84 -3.18 -5.80
C ASN A 603 -6.72 -4.26 -6.48
N ILE A 604 -6.17 -5.32 -7.08
CA ILE A 604 -7.00 -6.37 -7.73
C ILE A 604 -7.95 -7.08 -6.74
N SER A 605 -7.63 -7.11 -5.43
CA SER A 605 -8.51 -7.67 -4.39
C SER A 605 -9.87 -6.97 -4.28
N THR A 606 -9.91 -5.67 -4.58
CA THR A 606 -11.15 -4.86 -4.57
C THR A 606 -12.00 -5.03 -5.84
N ASP A 607 -11.45 -5.69 -6.86
CA ASP A 607 -11.99 -5.81 -8.21
C ASP A 607 -12.37 -7.28 -8.52
N PRO A 608 -13.50 -7.78 -7.99
CA PRO A 608 -13.83 -9.19 -8.13
C PRO A 608 -14.27 -9.54 -9.55
N ILE A 609 -13.93 -10.77 -9.93
CA ILE A 609 -14.33 -11.45 -11.16
C ILE A 609 -15.69 -12.10 -10.91
N SER A 610 -16.65 -11.87 -11.80
CA SER A 610 -18.04 -12.34 -11.63
C SER A 610 -18.38 -13.51 -12.54
N PHE A 611 -18.94 -14.58 -11.95
CA PHE A 611 -19.52 -15.72 -12.66
C PHE A 611 -20.98 -15.94 -12.21
N ARG A 612 -21.83 -16.47 -13.08
CA ARG A 612 -23.23 -16.81 -12.76
C ARG A 612 -23.45 -18.30 -12.82
N THR A 613 -24.27 -18.83 -11.93
CA THR A 613 -24.56 -20.27 -11.90
C THR A 613 -25.95 -20.55 -11.34
N SER A 614 -26.57 -21.63 -11.79
CA SER A 614 -27.79 -22.17 -11.18
C SER A 614 -27.50 -22.97 -9.90
N ASP A 615 -26.29 -23.53 -9.76
CA ASP A 615 -25.91 -24.39 -8.65
C ASP A 615 -24.44 -24.16 -8.26
N ALA A 616 -24.25 -23.41 -7.17
CA ALA A 616 -22.94 -23.06 -6.65
C ALA A 616 -22.11 -24.27 -6.21
N SER A 617 -22.76 -25.40 -5.85
CA SER A 617 -22.05 -26.60 -5.38
C SER A 617 -21.24 -27.31 -6.48
N LYS A 618 -21.63 -27.11 -7.74
CA LYS A 618 -20.99 -27.69 -8.93
C LYS A 618 -19.88 -26.84 -9.52
N VAL A 619 -19.68 -25.62 -9.00
CA VAL A 619 -18.71 -24.67 -9.55
C VAL A 619 -17.29 -25.08 -9.16
N LYS A 620 -16.42 -25.13 -10.16
CA LYS A 620 -14.98 -25.33 -10.01
C LYS A 620 -14.27 -24.12 -10.58
N LEU A 621 -13.52 -23.41 -9.76
CA LEU A 621 -12.66 -22.32 -10.23
C LEU A 621 -11.34 -22.91 -10.70
N LEU A 622 -10.87 -22.43 -11.85
CA LEU A 622 -9.63 -22.83 -12.50
C LEU A 622 -8.74 -21.59 -12.61
N PHE A 623 -7.52 -21.71 -12.12
CA PHE A 623 -6.49 -20.69 -12.22
C PHE A 623 -5.35 -21.24 -13.06
N ASP A 624 -5.31 -20.85 -14.33
CA ASP A 624 -4.34 -21.35 -15.30
C ASP A 624 -3.21 -20.32 -15.48
N ILE A 625 -1.98 -20.72 -15.18
CA ILE A 625 -0.78 -19.94 -15.46
C ILE A 625 -0.41 -20.17 -16.93
N VAL A 626 -0.41 -19.10 -17.71
CA VAL A 626 -0.07 -19.11 -19.14
C VAL A 626 1.06 -18.12 -19.42
N PRO A 627 1.94 -18.37 -20.39
CA PRO A 627 2.87 -17.36 -20.85
C PRO A 627 2.08 -16.21 -21.47
N THR A 628 2.39 -14.97 -21.10
CA THR A 628 1.72 -13.75 -21.60
C THR A 628 1.70 -13.70 -23.13
N TYR A 629 2.70 -14.33 -23.77
CA TYR A 629 2.97 -14.34 -25.21
C TYR A 629 2.20 -15.41 -25.99
N ALA A 630 1.53 -16.35 -25.32
CA ALA A 630 0.70 -17.36 -25.97
C ALA A 630 -0.75 -16.86 -25.99
N GLY A 631 -1.35 -16.78 -27.18
CA GLY A 631 -2.80 -16.59 -27.31
C GLY A 631 -3.53 -17.58 -26.38
N SER A 632 -4.57 -17.10 -25.71
CA SER A 632 -5.08 -17.52 -24.40
C SER A 632 -5.34 -19.02 -24.12
N ASN A 633 -5.13 -19.95 -25.05
CA ASN A 633 -5.53 -21.35 -24.90
C ASN A 633 -4.45 -22.42 -25.21
N ASP A 634 -3.32 -22.09 -25.83
CA ASP A 634 -2.47 -23.15 -26.43
C ASP A 634 -1.34 -23.69 -25.55
N ARG A 635 -1.04 -23.08 -24.39
CA ARG A 635 0.02 -23.62 -23.51
C ARG A 635 -0.16 -23.23 -22.03
N ILE A 636 -0.72 -24.14 -21.25
CA ILE A 636 -0.85 -24.02 -19.79
C ILE A 636 0.46 -24.50 -19.14
N VAL A 637 1.08 -23.66 -18.33
CA VAL A 637 2.32 -23.98 -17.57
C VAL A 637 1.96 -24.64 -16.25
N GLY A 638 0.92 -24.15 -15.58
CA GLY A 638 0.39 -24.77 -14.37
C GLY A 638 -1.08 -24.43 -14.15
N ARG A 639 -1.75 -25.24 -13.35
CA ARG A 639 -3.18 -25.11 -13.04
C ARG A 639 -3.42 -25.32 -11.55
N ALA A 640 -4.14 -24.38 -10.93
CA ALA A 640 -4.76 -24.60 -9.62
C ALA A 640 -6.27 -24.79 -9.80
N VAL A 641 -6.86 -25.68 -9.01
CA VAL A 641 -8.30 -25.99 -9.07
C VAL A 641 -8.92 -25.86 -7.69
N ALA A 642 -9.95 -25.03 -7.58
CA ALA A 642 -10.70 -24.81 -6.35
C ALA A 642 -12.15 -25.30 -6.50
N LEU A 643 -12.56 -26.26 -5.67
CA LEU A 643 -13.94 -26.74 -5.60
C LEU A 643 -14.71 -25.93 -4.55
N LEU A 644 -15.68 -25.11 -4.95
CA LEU A 644 -16.37 -24.23 -4.01
C LEU A 644 -17.10 -24.99 -2.89
N SER A 645 -17.59 -26.21 -3.20
CA SER A 645 -18.27 -27.07 -2.23
C SER A 645 -17.38 -27.64 -1.13
N SER A 646 -16.06 -27.73 -1.33
CA SER A 646 -15.13 -28.26 -0.31
C SER A 646 -14.45 -27.18 0.53
N ILE A 647 -14.40 -25.94 0.05
CA ILE A 647 -13.49 -24.90 0.56
C ILE A 647 -14.06 -24.11 1.75
N LYS A 648 -15.38 -24.14 1.99
CA LYS A 648 -16.01 -23.55 3.19
C LYS A 648 -17.13 -24.47 3.71
N PRO A 649 -16.80 -25.57 4.43
CA PRO A 649 -17.83 -26.46 4.96
C PRO A 649 -18.70 -25.71 5.97
N ALA A 650 -20.02 -25.91 5.88
CA ALA A 650 -20.96 -25.31 6.84
C ALA A 650 -20.71 -25.85 8.26
N ILE A 651 -20.61 -24.95 9.24
CA ILE A 651 -20.39 -25.32 10.64
C ILE A 651 -21.77 -25.52 11.29
N GLY A 652 -22.28 -26.75 11.29
CA GLY A 652 -23.62 -27.03 11.79
C GLY A 652 -24.74 -26.41 10.94
N SER A 653 -25.88 -26.11 11.55
CA SER A 653 -27.04 -25.56 10.85
C SER A 653 -26.87 -24.06 10.59
N LYS A 654 -26.66 -23.67 9.32
CA LYS A 654 -26.63 -22.27 8.84
C LYS A 654 -25.58 -21.38 9.53
N ARG A 655 -24.39 -21.91 9.80
CA ARG A 655 -23.25 -21.08 10.23
C ARG A 655 -22.07 -21.25 9.27
N MET A 656 -21.26 -20.21 9.17
CA MET A 656 -20.05 -20.17 8.36
C MET A 656 -18.86 -19.66 9.18
N SER A 657 -17.66 -20.08 8.79
CA SER A 657 -16.42 -19.46 9.28
C SER A 657 -16.33 -18.03 8.76
N LEU A 658 -15.84 -17.10 9.60
CA LEU A 658 -15.52 -15.73 9.21
C LEU A 658 -14.18 -15.63 8.46
N GLN A 659 -13.37 -16.70 8.47
CA GLN A 659 -12.13 -16.74 7.71
C GLN A 659 -12.43 -16.84 6.20
N GLY A 660 -12.17 -15.74 5.48
CA GLY A 660 -12.48 -15.60 4.06
C GLY A 660 -11.41 -16.14 3.10
N ASP A 661 -10.14 -16.04 3.48
CA ASP A 661 -8.99 -16.33 2.61
C ASP A 661 -8.86 -17.83 2.31
N VAL A 662 -8.59 -18.14 1.04
CA VAL A 662 -8.38 -19.49 0.53
C VAL A 662 -7.05 -19.54 -0.23
N SER A 663 -6.23 -20.54 0.09
CA SER A 663 -4.97 -20.81 -0.59
C SER A 663 -5.04 -22.15 -1.31
N VAL A 664 -4.71 -22.18 -2.61
CA VAL A 664 -4.70 -23.41 -3.42
C VAL A 664 -3.35 -23.54 -4.14
N PRO A 665 -2.70 -24.72 -4.09
CA PRO A 665 -1.43 -24.94 -4.78
C PRO A 665 -1.62 -24.94 -6.30
N ILE A 666 -0.66 -24.36 -7.00
CA ILE A 666 -0.54 -24.41 -8.46
C ILE A 666 0.28 -25.63 -8.82
N MET A 667 -0.32 -26.55 -9.58
CA MET A 667 0.37 -27.74 -10.08
C MET A 667 0.93 -27.50 -11.48
N SER A 668 2.20 -27.85 -11.70
CA SER A 668 2.84 -27.87 -13.02
C SER A 668 2.12 -28.81 -13.98
N ALA A 669 1.88 -28.35 -15.22
CA ALA A 669 1.25 -29.16 -16.25
C ALA A 669 2.17 -30.30 -16.77
N SER A 670 3.50 -30.14 -16.64
CA SER A 670 4.48 -31.11 -17.12
C SER A 670 4.93 -32.09 -16.04
N THR A 671 5.22 -31.59 -14.83
CA THR A 671 5.81 -32.39 -13.73
C THR A 671 4.80 -32.81 -12.66
N LEU A 672 3.61 -32.20 -12.61
CA LEU A 672 2.62 -32.35 -11.53
C LEU A 672 3.13 -31.93 -10.14
N GLU A 673 4.29 -31.28 -10.07
CA GLU A 673 4.82 -30.70 -8.83
C GLU A 673 4.14 -29.36 -8.52
N VAL A 674 4.16 -28.98 -7.25
CA VAL A 674 3.67 -27.67 -6.81
C VAL A 674 4.72 -26.63 -7.19
N ILE A 675 4.33 -25.64 -7.99
CA ILE A 675 5.20 -24.56 -8.49
C ILE A 675 4.86 -23.20 -7.87
N GLY A 676 3.88 -23.17 -6.97
CA GLY A 676 3.41 -21.95 -6.33
C GLY A 676 2.04 -22.11 -5.70
N VAL A 677 1.46 -21.00 -5.25
CA VAL A 677 0.17 -20.92 -4.57
C VAL A 677 -0.62 -19.71 -5.10
N VAL A 678 -1.92 -19.90 -5.30
CA VAL A 678 -2.87 -18.80 -5.53
C VAL A 678 -3.66 -18.57 -4.25
N ASN A 679 -3.72 -17.31 -3.83
CA ASN A 679 -4.53 -16.84 -2.72
C ASN A 679 -5.72 -16.04 -3.27
N PHE A 680 -6.93 -16.35 -2.80
CA PHE A 680 -8.15 -15.67 -3.23
C PHE A 680 -9.25 -15.75 -2.16
N ASN A 681 -10.24 -14.89 -2.30
CA ASN A 681 -11.51 -14.95 -1.56
C ASN A 681 -12.67 -15.06 -2.56
N PHE A 682 -13.79 -15.63 -2.12
CA PHE A 682 -15.00 -15.69 -2.93
C PHE A 682 -16.27 -15.49 -2.09
N LEU A 683 -17.26 -14.87 -2.73
CA LEU A 683 -18.59 -14.63 -2.19
C LEU A 683 -19.65 -15.22 -3.13
N VAL A 684 -20.56 -16.04 -2.58
CA VAL A 684 -21.69 -16.60 -3.32
C VAL A 684 -22.97 -15.91 -2.86
N ILE A 685 -23.68 -15.28 -3.80
CA ILE A 685 -24.94 -14.58 -3.55
C ILE A 685 -26.07 -15.37 -4.20
N HIS A 686 -27.00 -15.86 -3.39
CA HIS A 686 -28.20 -16.55 -3.86
C HIS A 686 -29.33 -15.54 -4.17
N PRO A 687 -30.18 -15.81 -5.17
CA PRO A 687 -31.33 -14.98 -5.44
C PRO A 687 -32.36 -15.07 -4.30
N PHE A 688 -33.00 -13.95 -4.00
CA PHE A 688 -34.09 -13.86 -3.02
C PHE A 688 -35.41 -13.53 -3.72
N SER A 689 -36.52 -14.11 -3.26
CA SER A 689 -37.85 -13.82 -3.80
C SER A 689 -38.90 -13.72 -2.68
N HIS A 690 -39.82 -12.76 -2.83
CA HIS A 690 -40.90 -12.53 -1.88
C HIS A 690 -42.16 -12.01 -2.59
N PRO A 691 -43.38 -12.40 -2.17
CA PRO A 691 -44.62 -11.93 -2.80
C PRO A 691 -44.80 -10.40 -2.84
N ASN A 692 -44.36 -9.71 -1.78
CA ASN A 692 -44.46 -8.24 -1.66
C ASN A 692 -43.29 -7.47 -2.32
N MET A 693 -42.46 -8.15 -3.11
CA MET A 693 -41.34 -7.53 -3.81
C MET A 693 -41.83 -6.89 -5.11
N GLU A 694 -42.26 -5.64 -5.05
CA GLU A 694 -42.73 -4.88 -6.22
C GLU A 694 -41.63 -3.99 -6.82
N ILE A 695 -41.55 -3.96 -8.16
CA ILE A 695 -40.74 -3.00 -8.91
C ILE A 695 -41.65 -1.81 -9.25
N SER A 696 -41.71 -0.81 -8.37
CA SER A 696 -42.56 0.39 -8.59
C SER A 696 -41.70 1.64 -8.75
N GLU A 697 -41.78 2.30 -9.91
CA GLU A 697 -41.09 3.56 -10.24
C GLU A 697 -41.39 4.70 -9.25
N GLN A 698 -42.47 4.60 -8.47
CA GLN A 698 -42.92 5.64 -7.54
C GLN A 698 -42.06 5.74 -6.26
N ARG A 699 -41.25 4.71 -5.95
CA ARG A 699 -40.32 4.70 -4.81
C ARG A 699 -38.94 5.19 -5.25
N THR A 700 -38.81 6.49 -5.50
CA THR A 700 -37.49 7.11 -5.71
C THR A 700 -36.65 6.99 -4.43
N TYR A 701 -35.41 6.49 -4.55
CA TYR A 701 -34.49 6.15 -3.45
C TYR A 701 -34.30 7.23 -2.39
N TRP A 702 -34.39 8.49 -2.80
CA TRP A 702 -34.18 9.64 -1.93
C TRP A 702 -34.87 10.86 -2.54
N LYS A 703 -35.97 11.32 -1.92
CA LYS A 703 -36.57 12.61 -2.31
C LYS A 703 -35.76 13.73 -1.66
N LYS A 704 -34.91 14.38 -2.45
CA LYS A 704 -34.18 15.59 -2.06
C LYS A 704 -35.21 16.66 -1.65
N MET A 705 -35.39 16.86 -0.35
CA MET A 705 -36.12 18.03 0.17
C MET A 705 -35.19 19.23 0.02
N ALA A 706 -35.66 20.28 -0.65
CA ALA A 706 -34.86 21.46 -0.91
C ALA A 706 -34.48 22.17 0.40
N GLY A 707 -33.19 22.18 0.73
CA GLY A 707 -32.56 23.21 1.58
C GLY A 707 -32.18 22.85 3.02
N VAL A 708 -32.49 21.66 3.56
CA VAL A 708 -32.13 21.26 4.95
C VAL A 708 -31.67 19.81 4.96
N PRO A 709 -30.56 19.47 5.65
CA PRO A 709 -30.07 18.09 5.70
C PRO A 709 -31.03 17.24 6.54
N GLN A 710 -31.22 15.98 6.15
CA GLN A 710 -32.07 15.09 6.93
C GLN A 710 -31.41 14.73 8.27
N ILE A 711 -32.21 14.72 9.33
CA ILE A 711 -31.74 14.33 10.67
C ILE A 711 -32.17 12.89 10.92
N ILE A 712 -31.19 12.00 11.06
CA ILE A 712 -31.36 10.62 11.45
C ILE A 712 -31.09 10.55 12.96
N GLY A 713 -32.11 10.16 13.72
CA GLY A 713 -32.03 10.05 15.16
C GLY A 713 -31.38 8.74 15.57
N HIS A 714 -30.21 8.83 16.18
CA HIS A 714 -29.53 7.71 16.81
C HIS A 714 -30.00 7.63 18.27
N ARG A 715 -30.77 6.58 18.60
CA ARG A 715 -31.09 6.11 19.97
C ARG A 715 -31.60 7.12 21.02
N GLY A 716 -32.12 8.28 20.64
CA GLY A 716 -32.92 9.20 21.47
C GLY A 716 -32.43 9.41 22.91
N LEU A 717 -31.49 10.35 23.11
CA LEU A 717 -30.94 10.73 24.44
C LEU A 717 -30.22 9.61 25.22
N GLY A 718 -30.03 8.42 24.63
CA GLY A 718 -29.18 7.35 25.17
C GLY A 718 -27.70 7.77 25.21
N LYS A 719 -27.35 8.68 26.12
CA LYS A 719 -25.97 9.07 26.37
C LYS A 719 -25.38 8.07 27.36
N ASN A 720 -24.49 7.19 26.90
CA ASN A 720 -23.65 6.35 27.76
C ASN A 720 -22.54 7.18 28.44
N MET A 721 -22.90 8.29 29.09
CA MET A 721 -21.96 9.06 29.92
C MET A 721 -22.15 8.69 31.37
N ALA A 722 -21.05 8.51 32.11
CA ALA A 722 -21.09 8.30 33.57
C ALA A 722 -21.76 9.46 34.34
N GLY A 723 -21.85 10.64 33.72
CA GLY A 723 -22.43 11.84 34.32
C GLY A 723 -23.96 11.85 34.36
N ARG A 724 -24.54 12.04 35.55
CA ARG A 724 -26.00 12.15 35.80
C ARG A 724 -26.62 13.50 35.40
N ARG A 725 -26.01 14.25 34.48
CA ARG A 725 -26.43 15.63 34.12
C ARG A 725 -27.71 15.68 33.26
N SER A 726 -28.15 14.56 32.70
CA SER A 726 -29.37 14.45 31.89
C SER A 726 -30.04 13.11 32.12
N LEU A 727 -31.37 13.07 31.97
CA LEU A 727 -32.16 11.85 32.06
C LEU A 727 -31.81 10.91 30.89
N GLN A 728 -31.30 9.72 31.20
CA GLN A 728 -30.86 8.72 30.22
C GLN A 728 -31.96 7.68 30.02
N LEU A 729 -32.46 7.56 28.80
CA LEU A 729 -33.30 6.44 28.37
C LEU A 729 -32.41 5.22 28.09
N GLY A 730 -32.87 4.03 28.47
CA GLY A 730 -32.17 2.79 28.15
C GLY A 730 -32.07 2.57 26.64
N GLU A 731 -30.90 2.17 26.17
CA GLU A 731 -30.63 1.88 24.77
C GLU A 731 -31.30 0.58 24.33
N ASN A 732 -31.44 0.38 23.01
CA ASN A 732 -32.08 -0.81 22.42
C ASN A 732 -33.55 -1.01 22.87
N THR A 733 -34.21 0.07 23.32
CA THR A 733 -35.61 0.06 23.77
C THR A 733 -36.51 0.81 22.80
N ILE A 734 -37.78 0.44 22.76
CA ILE A 734 -38.77 1.09 21.89
C ILE A 734 -38.98 2.55 22.30
N GLN A 735 -39.00 2.86 23.60
CA GLN A 735 -39.11 4.24 24.07
C GLN A 735 -37.99 5.14 23.54
N SER A 736 -36.74 4.65 23.47
CA SER A 736 -35.61 5.46 22.97
C SER A 736 -35.82 5.92 21.53
N PHE A 737 -36.31 5.02 20.66
CA PHE A 737 -36.60 5.34 19.26
C PHE A 737 -37.85 6.21 19.09
N ILE A 738 -38.90 5.99 19.90
CA ILE A 738 -40.08 6.86 19.92
C ILE A 738 -39.69 8.29 20.35
N ALA A 739 -38.82 8.43 21.35
CA ALA A 739 -38.32 9.72 21.79
C ALA A 739 -37.57 10.44 20.66
N ALA A 740 -36.65 9.75 19.95
CA ALA A 740 -35.95 10.32 18.81
C ALA A 740 -36.91 10.82 17.71
N ALA A 741 -37.93 10.01 17.38
CA ALA A 741 -38.96 10.38 16.41
C ALA A 741 -39.76 11.63 16.86
N ASN A 742 -40.19 11.68 18.12
CA ASN A 742 -40.94 12.81 18.69
C ASN A 742 -40.11 14.10 18.76
N LEU A 743 -38.78 14.01 18.88
CA LEU A 743 -37.87 15.16 18.85
C LEU A 743 -37.65 15.71 17.42
N GLY A 744 -38.16 15.02 16.40
CA GLY A 744 -38.17 15.47 15.01
C GLY A 744 -37.18 14.78 14.09
N ALA A 745 -36.67 13.60 14.46
CA ALA A 745 -35.90 12.76 13.54
C ALA A 745 -36.80 12.26 12.41
N THR A 746 -36.32 12.33 11.16
CA THR A 746 -37.07 11.82 9.99
C THR A 746 -36.96 10.30 9.91
N TYR A 747 -35.77 9.79 10.25
CA TYR A 747 -35.48 8.37 10.37
C TYR A 747 -34.97 8.08 11.77
N VAL A 748 -35.25 6.88 12.26
CA VAL A 748 -34.58 6.32 13.45
C VAL A 748 -33.66 5.20 13.00
N GLU A 749 -32.44 5.21 13.52
CA GLU A 749 -31.41 4.21 13.24
C GLU A 749 -31.29 3.21 14.37
N PHE A 750 -31.16 1.94 14.02
CA PHE A 750 -30.96 0.84 14.96
C PHE A 750 -30.28 -0.37 14.32
N ASP A 751 -29.52 -1.08 15.15
CA ASP A 751 -28.77 -2.28 14.77
C ASP A 751 -29.65 -3.53 14.83
N VAL A 752 -29.60 -4.34 13.78
CA VAL A 752 -30.26 -5.64 13.71
C VAL A 752 -29.23 -6.76 13.73
N GLN A 753 -29.41 -7.70 14.65
CA GLN A 753 -28.68 -8.96 14.73
C GLN A 753 -29.64 -10.15 14.77
N LEU A 754 -29.14 -11.36 14.57
CA LEU A 754 -29.93 -12.60 14.69
C LEU A 754 -29.57 -13.38 15.94
N THR A 755 -30.59 -13.88 16.62
CA THR A 755 -30.46 -14.87 17.70
C THR A 755 -30.14 -16.27 17.15
N LYS A 756 -29.84 -17.22 18.04
CA LYS A 756 -29.59 -18.63 17.71
C LYS A 756 -30.72 -19.28 16.92
N ASP A 757 -31.96 -18.91 17.21
CA ASP A 757 -33.19 -19.34 16.53
C ASP A 757 -33.52 -18.51 15.27
N HIS A 758 -32.59 -17.68 14.80
CA HIS A 758 -32.71 -16.85 13.60
C HIS A 758 -33.86 -15.84 13.68
N VAL A 759 -34.05 -15.21 14.84
CA VAL A 759 -35.02 -14.13 15.01
C VAL A 759 -34.28 -12.78 15.00
N PRO A 760 -34.70 -11.80 14.17
CA PRO A 760 -34.10 -10.48 14.18
C PRO A 760 -34.43 -9.70 15.45
N VAL A 761 -33.38 -9.35 16.19
CA VAL A 761 -33.43 -8.58 17.44
C VAL A 761 -32.68 -7.26 17.30
N ILE A 762 -33.09 -6.26 18.09
CA ILE A 762 -32.45 -4.94 18.09
C ILE A 762 -31.41 -4.89 19.19
N TYR A 763 -30.13 -4.87 18.81
CA TYR A 763 -29.04 -4.83 19.77
C TYR A 763 -27.74 -4.40 19.09
N HIS A 764 -27.03 -3.45 19.70
CA HIS A 764 -25.88 -2.81 19.06
C HIS A 764 -24.51 -3.35 19.45
N ASP A 765 -24.37 -4.02 20.58
CA ASP A 765 -23.09 -4.66 20.94
C ASP A 765 -23.07 -6.08 20.38
N PHE A 766 -21.90 -6.62 20.05
CA PHE A 766 -21.83 -8.03 19.63
C PHE A 766 -22.03 -9.01 20.80
N LEU A 767 -21.69 -8.56 22.02
CA LEU A 767 -21.75 -9.32 23.28
C LEU A 767 -22.85 -8.77 24.20
N VAL A 768 -23.69 -9.67 24.70
CA VAL A 768 -24.76 -9.36 25.67
C VAL A 768 -24.22 -9.53 27.09
N SER A 769 -23.50 -8.51 27.57
CA SER A 769 -22.88 -8.53 28.90
C SER A 769 -23.88 -8.36 30.05
N GLU A 770 -25.13 -7.94 29.78
CA GLU A 770 -26.20 -7.78 30.78
C GLU A 770 -26.60 -9.11 31.47
N THR A 771 -26.15 -10.25 30.94
CA THR A 771 -26.30 -11.57 31.58
C THR A 771 -25.33 -11.78 32.75
N GLY A 772 -24.34 -10.90 32.92
CA GLY A 772 -23.19 -11.09 33.81
C GLY A 772 -22.13 -12.05 33.25
N ILE A 773 -22.25 -12.44 31.98
CA ILE A 773 -21.28 -13.21 31.18
C ILE A 773 -21.24 -12.57 29.78
N ASP A 774 -20.10 -12.60 29.11
CA ASP A 774 -19.98 -12.11 27.74
C ASP A 774 -20.45 -13.19 26.76
N ALA A 775 -21.70 -13.07 26.28
CA ALA A 775 -22.31 -14.03 25.36
C ALA A 775 -22.69 -13.37 24.01
N PRO A 776 -22.25 -13.90 22.86
CA PRO A 776 -22.64 -13.36 21.56
C PRO A 776 -24.14 -13.51 21.28
N VAL A 777 -24.77 -12.52 20.62
CA VAL A 777 -26.22 -12.53 20.33
C VAL A 777 -26.65 -13.81 19.60
N HIS A 778 -25.86 -14.26 18.62
CA HIS A 778 -26.16 -15.45 17.80
C HIS A 778 -26.02 -16.79 18.56
N THR A 779 -25.61 -16.76 19.84
CA THR A 779 -25.56 -17.95 20.72
C THR A 779 -26.76 -18.05 21.65
N LEU A 780 -27.48 -16.95 21.87
CA LEU A 780 -28.66 -16.88 22.74
C LEU A 780 -29.94 -17.15 21.92
N THR A 781 -30.88 -17.89 22.49
CA THR A 781 -32.24 -17.98 21.92
C THR A 781 -33.00 -16.68 22.16
N LEU A 782 -34.06 -16.41 21.38
CA LEU A 782 -34.93 -15.25 21.61
C LEU A 782 -35.45 -15.19 23.04
N GLU A 783 -35.93 -16.32 23.59
CA GLU A 783 -36.42 -16.38 24.97
C GLU A 783 -35.34 -15.98 25.98
N GLN A 784 -34.12 -16.50 25.81
CA GLN A 784 -32.98 -16.13 26.65
C GLN A 784 -32.68 -14.64 26.55
N PHE A 785 -32.59 -14.12 25.31
CA PHE A 785 -32.28 -12.72 25.02
C PHE A 785 -33.31 -11.77 25.67
N LEU A 786 -34.61 -12.02 25.50
CA LEU A 786 -35.66 -11.19 26.10
C LEU A 786 -35.67 -11.31 27.64
N HIS A 787 -35.39 -12.50 28.19
CA HIS A 787 -35.36 -12.72 29.63
C HIS A 787 -34.20 -11.99 30.33
N VAL A 788 -33.09 -11.70 29.63
CA VAL A 788 -31.99 -10.88 30.19
C VAL A 788 -32.51 -9.55 30.75
N SER A 789 -33.41 -8.91 30.01
CA SER A 789 -34.05 -7.67 30.45
C SER A 789 -35.02 -7.86 31.64
N GLN A 790 -35.68 -9.02 31.71
CA GLN A 790 -36.66 -9.34 32.75
C GLN A 790 -36.02 -9.79 34.07
N ALA A 791 -34.85 -10.42 34.04
CA ALA A 791 -34.11 -10.86 35.23
C ALA A 791 -33.71 -9.68 36.14
N GLN A 792 -33.62 -8.47 35.57
CA GLN A 792 -33.39 -7.24 36.32
C GLN A 792 -34.70 -6.62 36.86
N THR A 793 -35.87 -7.22 36.61
CA THR A 793 -37.18 -6.76 37.12
C THR A 793 -37.60 -7.45 38.42
N PRO A 794 -37.99 -6.70 39.47
CA PRO A 794 -38.48 -7.32 40.69
C PRO A 794 -39.83 -7.99 40.42
N LYS A 795 -39.97 -9.27 40.79
CA LYS A 795 -41.26 -9.97 40.75
C LYS A 795 -42.33 -9.17 41.51
N PRO A 796 -43.54 -9.00 40.97
CA PRO A 796 -44.63 -8.43 41.74
C PRO A 796 -44.90 -9.33 42.95
N SER A 797 -44.96 -8.72 44.14
CA SER A 797 -45.32 -9.41 45.38
C SER A 797 -46.66 -10.12 45.16
N ARG A 798 -46.64 -11.44 45.37
CA ARG A 798 -47.78 -12.36 45.29
C ARG A 798 -49.06 -11.75 45.87
N ALA A 799 -50.17 -11.89 45.14
CA ALA A 799 -51.49 -11.40 45.53
C ALA A 799 -51.91 -11.89 46.92
N SER A 800 -52.57 -11.00 47.65
CA SER A 800 -53.09 -11.17 49.00
C SER A 800 -53.86 -12.48 49.20
N SER A 801 -53.46 -13.24 50.21
CA SER A 801 -54.15 -14.43 50.72
C SER A 801 -55.63 -14.13 51.05
N PRO A 802 -56.57 -15.08 50.87
CA PRO A 802 -57.96 -14.90 51.30
C PRO A 802 -58.08 -14.88 52.83
N LYS A 803 -59.03 -14.08 53.34
CA LYS A 803 -59.35 -13.89 54.77
C LYS A 803 -59.80 -15.19 55.48
N PRO A 804 -59.64 -15.28 56.82
CA PRO A 804 -59.94 -16.48 57.60
C PRO A 804 -61.42 -16.56 58.01
N SER A 805 -61.96 -17.79 58.03
CA SER A 805 -63.20 -18.15 58.74
C SER A 805 -62.91 -19.31 59.72
N GLU A 806 -63.32 -19.12 60.97
CA GLU A 806 -63.13 -19.98 62.14
C GLU A 806 -64.00 -21.28 62.14
N PRO A 807 -64.16 -22.05 63.25
CA PRO A 807 -63.20 -23.00 63.81
C PRO A 807 -63.82 -24.42 64.01
N ALA A 808 -63.02 -25.50 64.01
CA ALA A 808 -63.50 -26.82 64.44
C ALA A 808 -62.40 -27.71 65.06
N VAL A 809 -62.42 -27.73 66.40
CA VAL A 809 -62.23 -28.81 67.39
C VAL A 809 -61.60 -30.17 66.98
N ALA A 810 -60.52 -30.51 67.71
CA ALA A 810 -60.00 -31.82 68.19
C ALA A 810 -59.79 -33.01 67.21
N GLY A 811 -58.69 -33.76 67.21
CA GLY A 811 -57.52 -33.81 68.10
C GLY A 811 -56.55 -34.95 67.73
N LYS A 812 -55.47 -35.06 68.54
CA LYS A 812 -54.43 -36.13 68.63
C LYS A 812 -53.51 -36.27 67.39
N SER A 813 -52.17 -36.35 67.43
CA SER A 813 -51.16 -36.49 68.50
C SER A 813 -49.77 -36.15 67.91
N ALA A 814 -48.88 -35.56 68.73
CA ALA A 814 -47.47 -35.21 68.48
C ALA A 814 -46.56 -36.45 68.19
N PRO A 815 -45.24 -36.35 67.86
CA PRO A 815 -44.37 -35.16 67.93
C PRO A 815 -43.41 -34.95 66.74
N ARG A 816 -43.03 -33.69 66.45
CA ARG A 816 -41.78 -33.37 65.74
C ARG A 816 -40.93 -32.41 66.57
N ARG A 817 -39.71 -32.89 66.87
CA ARG A 817 -38.58 -32.17 67.48
C ARG A 817 -38.12 -30.99 66.60
N PRO A 818 -37.39 -30.02 67.19
CA PRO A 818 -37.33 -28.64 66.72
C PRO A 818 -36.31 -28.48 65.59
N ARG A 819 -36.62 -27.66 64.59
CA ARG A 819 -35.60 -26.99 63.79
C ARG A 819 -35.58 -25.52 64.14
N ALA A 820 -34.35 -25.08 64.36
CA ALA A 820 -33.94 -23.77 64.81
C ALA A 820 -34.57 -22.63 64.01
N GLN A 821 -34.80 -21.54 64.73
CA GLN A 821 -34.95 -20.20 64.20
C GLN A 821 -33.83 -19.92 63.18
N SER A 822 -34.22 -19.61 61.95
CA SER A 822 -33.44 -18.69 61.12
C SER A 822 -34.14 -17.33 61.20
N VAL A 823 -33.62 -16.51 62.09
CA VAL A 823 -33.58 -15.04 61.95
C VAL A 823 -32.72 -14.82 60.69
N SER A 824 -33.11 -14.11 59.65
CA SER A 824 -33.59 -12.74 59.66
C SER A 824 -34.24 -12.40 58.31
N SER A 825 -35.38 -11.72 58.41
CA SER A 825 -36.07 -11.04 57.33
C SER A 825 -35.41 -9.66 57.12
N PHE A 826 -34.32 -9.59 56.35
CA PHE A 826 -33.77 -8.38 55.73
C PHE A 826 -32.94 -8.82 54.49
N ASP A 827 -33.08 -8.11 53.37
CA ASP A 827 -32.18 -8.13 52.19
C ASP A 827 -32.19 -9.27 51.16
N ASP A 828 -33.36 -9.75 50.71
CA ASP A 828 -33.40 -10.51 49.44
C ASP A 828 -33.30 -9.61 48.19
N LYS A 829 -33.65 -8.31 48.31
CA LYS A 829 -33.57 -7.33 47.21
C LYS A 829 -32.16 -6.82 46.97
N ASP A 830 -31.40 -6.56 48.05
CA ASP A 830 -30.02 -6.10 47.94
C ASP A 830 -29.09 -7.25 47.55
N ARG A 831 -29.35 -8.50 47.98
CA ARG A 831 -28.56 -9.66 47.55
C ARG A 831 -28.57 -9.91 46.04
N VAL A 832 -29.71 -9.80 45.35
CA VAL A 832 -29.80 -10.05 43.90
C VAL A 832 -29.13 -8.92 43.09
N ASN A 833 -29.28 -7.66 43.54
CA ASN A 833 -28.59 -6.53 42.92
C ASN A 833 -27.07 -6.54 43.18
N ILE A 834 -26.64 -6.97 44.37
CA ILE A 834 -25.22 -7.16 44.70
C ILE A 834 -24.63 -8.30 43.86
N ASP A 835 -25.31 -9.45 43.74
CA ASP A 835 -24.85 -10.59 42.94
C ASP A 835 -24.73 -10.25 41.45
N MET A 836 -25.71 -9.55 40.85
CA MET A 836 -25.60 -9.11 39.45
C MET A 836 -24.52 -8.04 39.24
N ASN A 837 -24.39 -7.07 40.14
CA ASN A 837 -23.32 -6.07 40.04
C ASN A 837 -21.94 -6.70 40.22
N ASP A 838 -21.81 -7.72 41.08
CA ASP A 838 -20.56 -8.45 41.26
C ASP A 838 -20.23 -9.32 40.04
N ARG A 839 -21.21 -10.00 39.45
CA ARG A 839 -21.02 -10.70 38.17
C ARG A 839 -20.65 -9.74 37.03
N MET A 840 -21.27 -8.55 36.99
CA MET A 840 -20.99 -7.53 35.99
C MET A 840 -19.55 -7.02 36.05
N LYS A 841 -18.91 -6.95 37.24
CA LYS A 841 -17.49 -6.54 37.35
C LYS A 841 -16.55 -7.46 36.57
N HIS A 842 -16.98 -8.69 36.30
CA HIS A 842 -16.17 -9.67 35.58
C HIS A 842 -16.36 -9.62 34.07
N THR A 843 -17.39 -8.91 33.57
CA THR A 843 -17.61 -8.72 32.12
C THR A 843 -16.58 -7.78 31.53
N ARG A 844 -16.32 -7.96 30.25
CA ARG A 844 -15.30 -7.22 29.52
C ARG A 844 -15.60 -5.73 29.42
N ASP A 845 -16.85 -5.37 29.12
CA ASP A 845 -17.29 -3.99 29.04
C ASP A 845 -17.04 -3.23 30.34
N PHE A 846 -17.35 -3.87 31.47
CA PHE A 846 -17.13 -3.28 32.79
C PHE A 846 -15.63 -3.14 33.08
N LYS A 847 -14.81 -4.12 32.72
CA LYS A 847 -13.34 -4.03 32.86
C LYS A 847 -12.72 -2.92 32.00
N LYS A 848 -13.21 -2.71 30.77
CA LYS A 848 -12.70 -1.71 29.83
C LYS A 848 -13.20 -0.30 30.14
N LYS A 849 -14.50 -0.13 30.43
CA LYS A 849 -15.16 1.18 30.60
C LYS A 849 -15.39 1.58 32.07
N GLY A 850 -15.31 0.65 33.01
CA GLY A 850 -15.65 0.86 34.42
C GLY A 850 -17.15 0.92 34.73
N PHE A 851 -18.01 0.85 33.70
CA PHE A 851 -19.46 0.78 33.80
C PHE A 851 -20.04 0.14 32.52
N LYS A 852 -21.25 -0.41 32.61
CA LYS A 852 -22.05 -0.86 31.44
C LYS A 852 -23.32 -0.02 31.37
N GLY A 853 -23.64 0.51 30.19
CA GLY A 853 -24.91 1.19 29.92
C GLY A 853 -26.09 0.24 30.15
N ASN A 854 -27.28 0.78 30.42
CA ASN A 854 -28.51 -0.02 30.68
C ASN A 854 -28.52 -0.84 31.99
N LEU A 855 -27.54 -0.67 32.87
CA LEU A 855 -27.61 -1.23 34.22
C LEU A 855 -28.68 -0.48 35.04
N ARG A 856 -29.63 -1.23 35.61
CA ARG A 856 -30.67 -0.67 36.47
C ARG A 856 -30.04 0.16 37.60
N ASN A 857 -30.54 1.39 37.81
CA ASN A 857 -30.02 2.51 38.64
C ASN A 857 -29.25 3.62 37.89
N HIS A 858 -28.85 3.41 36.62
CA HIS A 858 -28.18 4.44 35.81
C HIS A 858 -29.07 5.02 34.70
N SER A 859 -30.00 4.24 34.13
CA SER A 859 -30.95 4.67 33.09
C SER A 859 -32.37 4.14 33.31
N ILE A 860 -33.37 4.75 32.63
CA ILE A 860 -34.76 4.25 32.62
C ILE A 860 -34.83 3.03 31.70
N GLN A 861 -35.10 1.85 32.26
CA GLN A 861 -35.02 0.57 31.56
C GLN A 861 -36.39 0.08 31.07
N GLU A 862 -36.43 -0.35 29.81
CA GLU A 862 -37.54 -1.11 29.19
C GLU A 862 -36.95 -2.45 28.67
N SER A 863 -37.80 -3.41 28.31
CA SER A 863 -37.34 -4.69 27.75
C SER A 863 -36.68 -4.51 26.38
N PHE A 864 -35.69 -5.35 26.07
CA PHE A 864 -35.16 -5.47 24.71
C PHE A 864 -36.28 -5.80 23.71
N THR A 865 -36.09 -5.44 22.44
CA THR A 865 -37.12 -5.54 21.40
C THR A 865 -36.65 -6.35 20.19
N THR A 866 -37.62 -6.89 19.46
CA THR A 866 -37.41 -7.52 18.15
C THR A 866 -37.66 -6.52 17.02
N LEU A 867 -37.19 -6.84 15.81
CA LEU A 867 -37.50 -6.06 14.61
C LEU A 867 -39.01 -6.04 14.31
N GLU A 868 -39.70 -7.14 14.59
CA GLU A 868 -41.15 -7.24 14.42
C GLU A 868 -41.90 -6.22 15.29
N GLU A 869 -41.51 -6.12 16.56
CA GLU A 869 -42.11 -5.18 17.50
C GLU A 869 -41.86 -3.72 17.09
N MET A 870 -40.67 -3.43 16.52
CA MET A 870 -40.36 -2.09 16.00
C MET A 870 -41.33 -1.66 14.92
N PHE A 871 -41.63 -2.53 13.95
CA PHE A 871 -42.60 -2.25 12.89
C PHE A 871 -44.03 -2.04 13.43
N LYS A 872 -44.39 -2.73 14.51
CA LYS A 872 -45.73 -2.64 15.11
C LYS A 872 -45.92 -1.40 16.00
N LYS A 873 -44.90 -1.03 16.80
CA LYS A 873 -45.05 0.00 17.85
C LYS A 873 -44.61 1.40 17.41
N ILE A 874 -43.65 1.55 16.49
CA ILE A 874 -43.22 2.88 16.03
C ILE A 874 -44.20 3.39 14.95
N PRO A 875 -44.59 4.68 14.95
CA PRO A 875 -45.51 5.24 13.95
C PRO A 875 -45.04 5.04 12.50
N GLU A 876 -45.97 4.75 11.59
CA GLU A 876 -45.69 4.54 10.15
C GLU A 876 -45.12 5.78 9.44
N SER A 877 -45.28 6.97 10.02
CA SER A 877 -44.71 8.24 9.52
C SER A 877 -43.20 8.34 9.70
N THR A 878 -42.61 7.56 10.62
CA THR A 878 -41.17 7.61 10.91
C THR A 878 -40.44 6.59 10.04
N GLY A 879 -39.42 7.03 9.31
CA GLY A 879 -38.59 6.15 8.50
C GLY A 879 -37.64 5.29 9.34
N PHE A 880 -37.21 4.15 8.80
CA PHE A 880 -36.23 3.26 9.44
C PHE A 880 -34.92 3.28 8.66
N ASN A 881 -33.81 3.51 9.38
CA ASN A 881 -32.48 3.14 8.93
C ASN A 881 -32.09 1.85 9.66
N ILE A 882 -32.11 0.73 8.95
CA ILE A 882 -31.84 -0.59 9.50
C ILE A 882 -30.36 -0.91 9.27
N GLU A 883 -29.57 -0.81 10.33
CA GLU A 883 -28.16 -1.19 10.30
C GLU A 883 -28.04 -2.71 10.45
N MET A 884 -27.53 -3.35 9.41
CA MET A 884 -27.26 -4.78 9.39
C MET A 884 -25.92 -5.04 10.09
N LYS A 885 -25.99 -5.30 11.40
CA LYS A 885 -24.80 -5.56 12.22
C LYS A 885 -24.38 -7.02 12.09
N TYR A 886 -23.26 -7.22 11.38
CA TYR A 886 -22.69 -8.54 11.14
C TYR A 886 -21.19 -8.50 11.43
N PRO A 887 -20.67 -9.40 12.30
CA PRO A 887 -19.29 -9.34 12.74
C PRO A 887 -18.31 -9.68 11.61
N MET A 888 -17.27 -8.86 11.47
CA MET A 888 -16.09 -9.19 10.67
C MET A 888 -15.08 -10.02 11.48
N LEU A 889 -14.13 -10.68 10.79
CA LEU A 889 -13.15 -11.55 11.47
C LEU A 889 -12.35 -10.81 12.54
N PHE A 890 -11.82 -9.63 12.21
CA PHE A 890 -11.01 -8.84 13.14
C PHE A 890 -11.82 -8.37 14.35
N GLU A 891 -13.09 -8.02 14.16
CA GLU A 891 -13.98 -7.62 15.25
C GLU A 891 -14.25 -8.80 16.18
N SER A 892 -14.54 -10.00 15.63
CA SER A 892 -14.73 -11.20 16.44
C SER A 892 -13.48 -11.53 17.24
N GLU A 893 -12.29 -11.43 16.66
CA GLU A 893 -11.02 -11.66 17.36
C GLU A 893 -10.77 -10.59 18.44
N GLU A 894 -11.00 -9.31 18.15
CA GLU A 894 -10.87 -8.23 19.13
C GLU A 894 -11.89 -8.41 20.27
N GLN A 895 -13.10 -8.89 19.96
CA GLN A 895 -14.17 -9.16 20.93
C GLN A 895 -14.00 -10.49 21.68
N GLU A 896 -12.96 -11.27 21.40
CA GLU A 896 -12.75 -12.63 21.93
C GLU A 896 -13.96 -13.56 21.70
N MET A 897 -14.65 -13.36 20.58
CA MET A 897 -15.78 -14.18 20.15
C MET A 897 -15.31 -15.37 19.32
N ASP A 898 -16.21 -16.35 19.18
CA ASP A 898 -16.02 -17.43 18.23
C ASP A 898 -15.85 -16.89 16.80
N THR A 899 -14.94 -17.49 16.02
CA THR A 899 -14.63 -17.08 14.63
C THR A 899 -15.64 -17.59 13.59
N TYR A 900 -16.87 -17.90 14.03
CA TYR A 900 -17.97 -18.29 13.16
C TYR A 900 -19.18 -17.38 13.41
N ALA A 901 -20.03 -17.23 12.39
CA ALA A 901 -21.27 -16.46 12.48
C ALA A 901 -22.40 -17.13 11.69
N VAL A 902 -23.60 -16.55 11.75
CA VAL A 902 -24.73 -17.01 10.93
C VAL A 902 -24.38 -16.90 9.45
N GLU A 903 -24.76 -17.89 8.65
CA GLU A 903 -24.50 -17.90 7.20
C GLU A 903 -25.10 -16.64 6.54
N LEU A 904 -24.28 -15.92 5.79
CA LEU A 904 -24.55 -14.57 5.28
C LEU A 904 -25.83 -14.48 4.43
N ASN A 905 -26.09 -15.45 3.55
CA ASN A 905 -27.32 -15.46 2.77
C ASN A 905 -28.55 -15.61 3.68
N SER A 906 -28.52 -16.55 4.61
CA SER A 906 -29.58 -16.80 5.57
C SER A 906 -29.77 -15.62 6.53
N PHE A 907 -28.72 -14.87 6.86
CA PHE A 907 -28.82 -13.65 7.66
C PHE A 907 -29.65 -12.60 6.92
N VAL A 908 -29.24 -12.27 5.70
CA VAL A 908 -29.90 -11.25 4.87
C VAL A 908 -31.32 -11.67 4.50
N ASP A 909 -31.56 -12.94 4.14
CA ASP A 909 -32.89 -13.43 3.75
C ASP A 909 -33.89 -13.36 4.90
N THR A 910 -33.46 -13.69 6.11
CA THR A 910 -34.32 -13.61 7.31
C THR A 910 -34.75 -12.18 7.58
N VAL A 911 -33.83 -11.22 7.50
CA VAL A 911 -34.15 -9.80 7.73
C VAL A 911 -35.00 -9.24 6.59
N LEU A 912 -34.64 -9.52 5.32
CA LEU A 912 -35.43 -9.08 4.16
C LEU A 912 -36.87 -9.60 4.23
N LYS A 913 -37.06 -10.87 4.58
CA LYS A 913 -38.40 -11.45 4.77
C LYS A 913 -39.22 -10.64 5.77
N MET A 914 -38.67 -10.37 6.96
CA MET A 914 -39.34 -9.56 7.98
C MET A 914 -39.67 -8.14 7.50
N VAL A 915 -38.74 -7.52 6.77
CA VAL A 915 -38.94 -6.17 6.21
C VAL A 915 -40.04 -6.16 5.14
N TYR A 916 -40.15 -7.17 4.29
CA TYR A 916 -41.22 -7.26 3.30
C TYR A 916 -42.57 -7.70 3.89
N ASP A 917 -42.58 -8.46 4.97
CA ASP A 917 -43.80 -8.86 5.69
C ASP A 917 -44.42 -7.67 6.43
N TYR A 918 -43.60 -6.84 7.09
CA TYR A 918 -44.08 -5.78 8.00
C TYR A 918 -43.82 -4.35 7.55
N GLY A 919 -42.94 -4.12 6.58
CA GLY A 919 -42.50 -2.77 6.16
C GLY A 919 -43.55 -1.91 5.46
N LYS A 920 -44.62 -2.51 4.90
CA LYS A 920 -45.74 -1.83 4.25
C LYS A 920 -45.32 -0.64 3.35
N LYS A 921 -45.82 0.57 3.62
CA LYS A 921 -45.52 1.84 2.91
C LYS A 921 -44.48 2.72 3.65
N ARG A 922 -43.81 2.20 4.68
CA ARG A 922 -42.82 2.95 5.45
C ARG A 922 -41.57 3.20 4.60
N ASN A 923 -40.92 4.34 4.81
CA ASN A 923 -39.61 4.61 4.22
C ASN A 923 -38.53 3.81 4.97
N ILE A 924 -37.79 2.97 4.26
CA ILE A 924 -36.76 2.10 4.84
C ILE A 924 -35.46 2.31 4.07
N ILE A 925 -34.34 2.33 4.79
CA ILE A 925 -32.98 2.36 4.29
C ILE A 925 -32.21 1.23 4.98
N PHE A 926 -31.37 0.52 4.24
CA PHE A 926 -30.40 -0.40 4.83
C PHE A 926 -29.03 0.25 4.92
N SER A 927 -28.31 -0.08 5.98
CA SER A 927 -26.95 0.38 6.20
C SER A 927 -26.09 -0.77 6.75
N SER A 928 -24.79 -0.82 6.47
CA SER A 928 -23.87 -1.80 7.06
C SER A 928 -22.41 -1.39 6.92
N PHE A 929 -21.59 -1.70 7.93
CA PHE A 929 -20.12 -1.64 7.86
C PHE A 929 -19.52 -2.80 7.05
N ASN A 930 -20.25 -3.93 6.94
CA ASN A 930 -19.76 -5.11 6.24
C ASN A 930 -20.04 -4.96 4.73
N PRO A 931 -19.01 -4.88 3.86
CA PRO A 931 -19.25 -4.65 2.45
C PRO A 931 -19.95 -5.84 1.75
N ASP A 932 -19.75 -7.08 2.23
CA ASP A 932 -20.42 -8.25 1.66
C ASP A 932 -21.93 -8.22 1.94
N ILE A 933 -22.35 -7.73 3.11
CA ILE A 933 -23.77 -7.48 3.40
C ILE A 933 -24.36 -6.46 2.43
N CYS A 934 -23.66 -5.35 2.15
CA CYS A 934 -24.10 -4.37 1.17
C CYS A 934 -24.24 -4.97 -0.23
N LEU A 935 -23.31 -5.84 -0.64
CA LEU A 935 -23.41 -6.58 -1.90
C LEU A 935 -24.64 -7.49 -1.92
N LEU A 936 -24.83 -8.33 -0.89
CA LEU A 936 -25.99 -9.21 -0.81
C LEU A 936 -27.30 -8.42 -0.90
N LEU A 937 -27.44 -7.33 -0.16
CA LEU A 937 -28.62 -6.47 -0.24
C LEU A 937 -28.83 -5.90 -1.65
N SER A 938 -27.77 -5.45 -2.32
CA SER A 938 -27.88 -4.87 -3.67
C SER A 938 -28.35 -5.90 -4.71
N PHE A 939 -27.94 -7.16 -4.54
CA PHE A 939 -28.25 -8.25 -5.46
C PHE A 939 -29.52 -9.02 -5.09
N LYS A 940 -30.02 -8.91 -3.86
CA LYS A 940 -31.22 -9.63 -3.40
C LYS A 940 -32.51 -8.83 -3.48
N GLN A 941 -32.46 -7.50 -3.53
CA GLN A 941 -33.66 -6.69 -3.57
C GLN A 941 -33.55 -5.46 -4.51
N PRO A 942 -34.64 -5.06 -5.18
CA PRO A 942 -34.61 -4.01 -6.20
C PRO A 942 -34.84 -2.57 -5.70
N SER A 943 -35.52 -2.37 -4.57
CA SER A 943 -36.25 -1.11 -4.28
C SER A 943 -35.77 -0.33 -3.06
N ILE A 944 -35.16 -0.98 -2.07
CA ILE A 944 -34.76 -0.36 -0.81
C ILE A 944 -33.35 0.24 -0.97
N PRO A 945 -33.11 1.52 -0.64
CA PRO A 945 -31.79 2.13 -0.69
C PRO A 945 -30.81 1.48 0.28
N ILE A 946 -29.53 1.44 -0.11
CA ILE A 946 -28.43 0.87 0.67
C ILE A 946 -27.34 1.92 0.81
N LEU A 947 -26.95 2.20 2.05
CA LEU A 947 -25.81 3.05 2.40
C LEU A 947 -24.67 2.17 2.94
N PHE A 948 -23.43 2.46 2.54
CA PHE A 948 -22.25 1.76 3.03
C PHE A 948 -21.59 2.55 4.17
N LEU A 949 -21.37 1.93 5.33
CA LEU A 949 -20.76 2.58 6.49
C LEU A 949 -19.25 2.38 6.46
N THR A 950 -18.51 3.44 6.78
CA THR A 950 -17.05 3.41 6.89
C THR A 950 -16.58 4.38 7.97
N ASP A 951 -15.58 3.97 8.75
CA ASP A 951 -14.87 4.88 9.65
C ASP A 951 -13.91 5.83 8.91
N ALA A 952 -13.74 5.66 7.59
CA ALA A 952 -12.90 6.49 6.74
C ALA A 952 -11.47 6.72 7.28
N GLY A 953 -10.89 5.70 7.93
CA GLY A 953 -9.54 5.71 8.50
C GLY A 953 -9.41 6.26 9.92
N THR A 954 -10.52 6.64 10.57
CA THR A 954 -10.50 7.08 11.99
C THR A 954 -10.33 5.92 12.97
N SER A 955 -10.78 4.74 12.56
CA SER A 955 -10.69 3.49 13.30
C SER A 955 -10.04 2.44 12.40
N PHE A 956 -9.50 1.37 13.00
CA PHE A 956 -8.93 0.28 12.25
C PHE A 956 -10.03 -0.49 11.49
N ALA A 957 -9.92 -0.53 10.16
CA ALA A 957 -10.78 -1.34 9.31
C ALA A 957 -10.03 -2.59 8.83
N GLY A 958 -10.53 -3.77 9.19
CA GLY A 958 -9.95 -5.04 8.74
C GLY A 958 -10.17 -5.34 7.25
N ASP A 959 -11.14 -4.71 6.58
CA ASP A 959 -11.41 -4.90 5.15
C ASP A 959 -10.87 -3.73 4.31
N ILE A 960 -10.08 -4.03 3.29
CA ILE A 960 -9.48 -3.04 2.38
C ILE A 960 -10.53 -2.06 1.82
N ARG A 961 -11.74 -2.52 1.49
CA ARG A 961 -12.82 -1.71 0.91
C ARG A 961 -13.36 -0.64 1.87
N ALA A 962 -13.11 -0.78 3.17
CA ALA A 962 -13.60 0.10 4.23
C ALA A 962 -12.49 0.97 4.86
N THR A 963 -11.23 0.82 4.41
CA THR A 963 -10.06 1.48 5.01
C THR A 963 -10.06 2.99 4.93
N SER A 964 -10.61 3.55 3.85
CA SER A 964 -10.57 4.98 3.59
C SER A 964 -11.85 5.47 2.92
N LEU A 965 -12.06 6.79 2.95
CA LEU A 965 -13.15 7.41 2.22
C LEU A 965 -13.02 7.19 0.70
N GLN A 966 -11.80 7.19 0.16
CA GLN A 966 -11.54 6.90 -1.25
C GLN A 966 -12.04 5.51 -1.65
N GLU A 967 -11.67 4.47 -0.89
CA GLU A 967 -12.08 3.09 -1.17
C GLU A 967 -13.59 2.90 -0.98
N ALA A 968 -14.18 3.56 0.03
CA ALA A 968 -15.62 3.53 0.24
C ALA A 968 -16.40 4.17 -0.93
N ILE A 969 -15.93 5.30 -1.46
CA ILE A 969 -16.52 5.94 -2.65
C ILE A 969 -16.41 5.01 -3.87
N ARG A 970 -15.22 4.42 -4.10
CA ARG A 970 -14.99 3.47 -5.20
C ARG A 970 -15.94 2.26 -5.09
N PHE A 971 -16.03 1.66 -3.92
CA PHE A 971 -16.90 0.53 -3.63
C PHE A 971 -18.38 0.87 -3.86
N ALA A 972 -18.88 1.95 -3.25
CA ALA A 972 -20.28 2.35 -3.36
C ALA A 972 -20.67 2.73 -4.81
N SER A 973 -19.78 3.42 -5.52
CA SER A 973 -19.98 3.78 -6.93
C SER A 973 -20.03 2.53 -7.83
N ARG A 974 -19.05 1.62 -7.69
CA ARG A 974 -18.93 0.38 -8.49
C ARG A 974 -20.16 -0.52 -8.36
N TRP A 975 -20.66 -0.69 -7.14
CA TRP A 975 -21.79 -1.58 -6.86
C TRP A 975 -23.14 -0.91 -6.93
N ASN A 976 -23.18 0.35 -7.38
CA ASN A 976 -24.40 1.11 -7.55
C ASN A 976 -25.20 1.31 -6.25
N LEU A 977 -24.51 1.50 -5.12
CA LEU A 977 -25.15 1.85 -3.85
C LEU A 977 -25.70 3.29 -3.89
N LEU A 978 -26.53 3.65 -2.92
CA LEU A 978 -27.10 5.01 -2.82
C LEU A 978 -26.03 6.02 -2.39
N GLY A 979 -25.20 5.64 -1.42
CA GLY A 979 -24.25 6.55 -0.81
C GLY A 979 -23.38 5.90 0.26
N VAL A 980 -22.58 6.74 0.90
CA VAL A 980 -21.67 6.37 1.98
C VAL A 980 -22.04 7.12 3.26
N VAL A 981 -21.91 6.42 4.38
CA VAL A 981 -22.04 6.95 5.73
C VAL A 981 -20.64 6.92 6.33
N THR A 982 -20.05 8.09 6.56
CA THR A 982 -18.68 8.22 7.05
C THR A 982 -18.67 8.73 8.48
N ALA A 983 -17.63 8.38 9.24
CA ALA A 983 -17.31 9.08 10.48
C ALA A 983 -17.26 10.61 10.20
N ALA A 984 -17.70 11.41 11.17
CA ALA A 984 -17.80 12.86 11.02
C ALA A 984 -16.43 13.56 11.06
N GLU A 985 -15.45 12.94 11.72
CA GLU A 985 -14.11 13.48 11.97
C GLU A 985 -13.40 13.91 10.67
N PRO A 986 -13.29 13.09 9.60
CA PRO A 986 -12.63 13.51 8.36
C PRO A 986 -13.37 14.66 7.66
N LEU A 987 -14.71 14.68 7.74
CA LEU A 987 -15.53 15.72 7.12
C LEU A 987 -15.48 17.04 7.89
N VAL A 988 -15.39 17.00 9.22
CA VAL A 988 -15.22 18.21 10.02
C VAL A 988 -13.80 18.75 9.86
N LEU A 989 -12.80 17.87 9.80
CA LEU A 989 -11.40 18.24 9.59
C LEU A 989 -11.16 18.83 8.19
N CYS A 990 -11.77 18.23 7.16
CA CYS A 990 -11.67 18.64 5.76
C CYS A 990 -13.08 18.70 5.12
N PRO A 991 -13.84 19.80 5.30
CA PRO A 991 -15.22 19.92 4.80
C PRO A 991 -15.38 19.69 3.29
N ARG A 992 -14.36 20.01 2.49
CA ARG A 992 -14.39 19.80 1.03
C ARG A 992 -14.58 18.33 0.63
N LEU A 993 -14.24 17.37 1.49
CA LEU A 993 -14.47 15.95 1.25
C LEU A 993 -15.96 15.61 1.06
N VAL A 994 -16.88 16.40 1.62
CA VAL A 994 -18.32 16.26 1.36
C VAL A 994 -18.60 16.44 -0.13
N ARG A 995 -18.04 17.47 -0.77
CA ARG A 995 -18.22 17.71 -2.22
C ARG A 995 -17.70 16.57 -3.06
N VAL A 996 -16.59 15.96 -2.66
CA VAL A 996 -15.95 14.84 -3.38
C VAL A 996 -16.88 13.62 -3.45
N VAL A 997 -17.54 13.30 -2.34
CA VAL A 997 -18.57 12.24 -2.30
C VAL A 997 -19.76 12.61 -3.19
N LYS A 998 -20.24 13.86 -3.08
CA LYS A 998 -21.41 14.36 -3.81
C LYS A 998 -21.20 14.36 -5.33
N GLU A 999 -20.04 14.79 -5.80
CA GLU A 999 -19.68 14.82 -7.22
C GLU A 999 -19.49 13.41 -7.80
N SER A 1000 -19.17 12.43 -6.96
CA SER A 1000 -19.19 11.01 -7.33
C SER A 1000 -20.62 10.46 -7.54
N GLY A 1001 -21.65 11.31 -7.41
CA GLY A 1001 -23.06 10.94 -7.59
C GLY A 1001 -23.66 10.19 -6.40
N LEU A 1002 -22.99 10.22 -5.25
CA LEU A 1002 -23.37 9.49 -4.04
C LEU A 1002 -24.04 10.41 -3.02
N VAL A 1003 -24.93 9.83 -2.21
CA VAL A 1003 -25.42 10.46 -0.99
C VAL A 1003 -24.31 10.46 0.06
N CYS A 1004 -24.08 11.60 0.71
CA CYS A 1004 -23.10 11.74 1.78
C CYS A 1004 -23.82 11.91 3.12
N VAL A 1005 -23.58 10.97 4.02
CA VAL A 1005 -24.11 10.98 5.39
C VAL A 1005 -22.94 10.91 6.37
N SER A 1006 -23.05 11.59 7.51
CA SER A 1006 -22.07 11.47 8.59
C SER A 1006 -22.66 10.93 9.88
N TYR A 1007 -21.85 10.23 10.68
CA TYR A 1007 -22.18 9.79 12.03
C TYR A 1007 -21.03 10.10 12.99
N GLY A 1008 -21.29 10.01 14.30
CA GLY A 1008 -20.29 10.19 15.34
C GLY A 1008 -20.63 11.31 16.30
N VAL A 1009 -19.84 11.39 17.38
CA VAL A 1009 -20.12 12.30 18.50
C VAL A 1009 -20.02 13.77 18.07
N LEU A 1010 -19.15 14.08 17.10
CA LEU A 1010 -18.98 15.45 16.58
C LEU A 1010 -20.25 16.03 15.96
N ASN A 1011 -21.18 15.20 15.48
CA ASN A 1011 -22.46 15.65 14.93
C ASN A 1011 -23.45 16.10 16.01
N ASN A 1012 -23.18 15.84 17.28
CA ASN A 1012 -24.02 16.35 18.37
C ASN A 1012 -23.85 17.86 18.60
N GLU A 1013 -22.79 18.47 18.03
CA GLU A 1013 -22.53 19.90 18.06
C GLU A 1013 -23.06 20.58 16.78
N PRO A 1014 -23.99 21.55 16.88
CA PRO A 1014 -24.59 22.19 15.72
C PRO A 1014 -23.61 22.91 14.79
N ASP A 1015 -22.52 23.45 15.31
CA ASP A 1015 -21.51 24.18 14.51
C ASP A 1015 -20.76 23.24 13.56
N ASN A 1016 -20.41 22.04 14.00
CA ASN A 1016 -19.77 21.02 13.17
C ASN A 1016 -20.69 20.51 12.06
N VAL A 1017 -21.98 20.33 12.38
CA VAL A 1017 -23.00 19.97 11.39
C VAL A 1017 -23.17 21.09 10.36
N GLN A 1018 -23.07 22.35 10.79
CA GLN A 1018 -23.17 23.50 9.89
C GLN A 1018 -22.00 23.56 8.90
N LEU A 1019 -20.76 23.23 9.32
CA LEU A 1019 -19.60 23.14 8.42
C LEU A 1019 -19.85 22.14 7.29
N GLN A 1020 -20.34 20.95 7.64
CA GLN A 1020 -20.68 19.91 6.68
C GLN A 1020 -21.86 20.31 5.78
N PHE A 1021 -22.85 21.00 6.34
CA PHE A 1021 -24.02 21.48 5.61
C PHE A 1021 -23.67 22.53 4.56
N ASN A 1022 -22.75 23.45 4.86
CA ASN A 1022 -22.28 24.45 3.90
C ASN A 1022 -21.64 23.81 2.65
N GLU A 1023 -21.11 22.60 2.79
CA GLU A 1023 -20.50 21.81 1.71
C GLU A 1023 -21.48 20.84 1.03
N GLY A 1024 -22.74 20.78 1.48
CA GLY A 1024 -23.82 20.06 0.81
C GLY A 1024 -24.11 18.64 1.30
N ILE A 1025 -23.85 18.34 2.59
CA ILE A 1025 -24.18 17.05 3.20
C ILE A 1025 -25.68 16.75 3.11
N ASP A 1026 -26.06 15.49 2.85
CA ASP A 1026 -27.48 15.11 2.65
C ASP A 1026 -28.18 14.76 3.95
N ALA A 1027 -27.50 14.09 4.87
CA ALA A 1027 -28.04 13.69 6.17
C ALA A 1027 -26.95 13.60 7.25
N VAL A 1028 -27.38 13.74 8.51
CA VAL A 1028 -26.51 13.55 9.68
C VAL A 1028 -27.19 12.65 10.69
N ILE A 1029 -26.43 11.69 11.21
CA ILE A 1029 -26.82 10.79 12.30
C ILE A 1029 -26.40 11.45 13.63
N VAL A 1030 -27.37 11.64 14.52
CA VAL A 1030 -27.20 12.42 15.77
C VAL A 1030 -27.91 11.79 16.95
N ASP A 1031 -27.32 11.87 18.14
CA ASP A 1031 -27.98 11.50 19.39
C ASP A 1031 -28.85 12.66 19.92
N ASN A 1032 -28.34 13.90 19.78
CA ASN A 1032 -28.98 15.12 20.27
C ASN A 1032 -29.85 15.80 19.20
N VAL A 1033 -30.89 15.08 18.75
CA VAL A 1033 -31.81 15.49 17.65
C VAL A 1033 -32.33 16.92 17.82
N LEU A 1034 -32.74 17.30 19.04
CA LEU A 1034 -33.35 18.61 19.29
C LEU A 1034 -32.36 19.78 19.13
N ALA A 1035 -31.12 19.63 19.63
CA ALA A 1035 -30.12 20.69 19.58
C ALA A 1035 -29.70 20.96 18.13
N VAL A 1036 -29.41 19.90 17.37
CA VAL A 1036 -28.99 20.01 15.97
C VAL A 1036 -30.11 20.57 15.11
N ARG A 1037 -31.35 20.10 15.30
CA ARG A 1037 -32.54 20.64 14.61
C ARG A 1037 -32.72 22.14 14.86
N LYS A 1038 -32.60 22.59 16.11
CA LYS A 1038 -32.68 24.02 16.46
C LYS A 1038 -31.55 24.81 15.83
N GLY A 1039 -30.32 24.30 15.87
CA GLY A 1039 -29.15 24.92 15.23
C GLY A 1039 -29.37 25.18 13.74
N LEU A 1040 -29.76 24.14 12.99
CA LEU A 1040 -30.06 24.23 11.55
C LEU A 1040 -31.21 25.18 11.23
N THR A 1041 -32.25 25.23 12.08
CA THR A 1041 -33.43 26.09 11.84
C THR A 1041 -33.17 27.56 12.22
N SER A 1042 -32.31 27.82 13.21
CA SER A 1042 -32.11 29.17 13.79
C SER A 1042 -31.42 30.16 12.83
N LYS A 1043 -30.51 29.70 11.97
CA LYS A 1043 -29.83 30.53 10.96
C LYS A 1043 -30.52 30.52 9.58
N ALA A 1044 -31.55 29.70 9.38
CA ALA A 1044 -32.31 29.62 8.12
C ALA A 1044 -33.40 30.70 7.96
N LYS A 1045 -33.58 31.60 8.94
CA LYS A 1045 -34.39 32.82 8.74
C LYS A 1045 -33.57 33.83 7.93
N PRO A 1046 -33.97 34.19 6.70
CA PRO A 1046 -33.34 35.30 6.00
C PRO A 1046 -33.70 36.59 6.74
N SER A 1047 -32.71 37.48 6.89
CA SER A 1047 -32.93 38.86 7.26
C SER A 1047 -33.81 39.53 6.19
N SER A 1048 -35.13 39.53 6.38
CA SER A 1048 -36.04 40.36 5.60
C SER A 1048 -36.98 41.14 6.51
N ALA A 1049 -37.14 42.41 6.13
CA ALA A 1049 -38.05 43.42 6.64
C ALA A 1049 -37.72 44.04 8.01
N ALA A 1050 -36.80 45.01 7.98
CA ALA A 1050 -37.05 46.26 8.67
C ALA A 1050 -38.22 46.98 7.98
N SER A 1051 -39.33 47.18 8.67
CA SER A 1051 -40.30 48.24 8.38
C SER A 1051 -41.01 48.66 9.68
N PRO A 1052 -41.53 49.90 9.72
CA PRO A 1052 -41.38 50.76 10.89
C PRO A 1052 -42.52 50.66 11.91
N SER A 1053 -42.18 51.08 13.12
CA SER A 1053 -43.05 51.39 14.24
C SER A 1053 -44.34 52.12 13.83
N SER A 1054 -45.47 51.56 14.25
CA SER A 1054 -46.64 52.36 14.65
C SER A 1054 -47.35 51.66 15.81
N GLU A 1055 -47.53 52.43 16.88
CA GLU A 1055 -48.29 52.07 18.09
C GLU A 1055 -49.74 51.68 17.74
N PRO A 1056 -50.43 51.01 18.66
CA PRO A 1056 -51.35 51.83 19.44
C PRO A 1056 -51.36 51.51 20.94
N ALA A 1057 -51.69 52.58 21.66
CA ALA A 1057 -51.94 52.69 23.07
C ALA A 1057 -52.83 51.58 23.66
N ASN A 1058 -52.56 51.23 24.92
CA ASN A 1058 -53.57 50.76 25.85
C ASN A 1058 -53.47 51.54 27.18
N PRO A 1059 -54.61 51.79 27.85
CA PRO A 1059 -54.71 52.80 28.89
C PRO A 1059 -54.31 52.30 30.28
N VAL A 1060 -54.05 53.31 31.10
CA VAL A 1060 -53.69 53.31 32.52
C VAL A 1060 -54.84 52.82 33.41
N ILE A 1061 -54.46 52.40 34.64
CA ILE A 1061 -55.17 52.28 35.93
C ILE A 1061 -55.04 50.83 36.44
N GLY A 1062 -54.52 50.52 37.63
CA GLY A 1062 -54.03 51.30 38.75
C GLY A 1062 -53.81 50.35 39.95
N LYS A 1063 -52.75 50.63 40.72
CA LYS A 1063 -52.46 50.35 42.14
C LYS A 1063 -53.09 49.12 42.83
N GLY A 1064 -52.23 48.35 43.51
CA GLY A 1064 -52.62 47.51 44.65
C GLY A 1064 -51.42 46.77 45.22
N ASN A 1065 -51.19 46.94 46.52
CA ASN A 1065 -49.97 46.67 47.26
C ASN A 1065 -49.99 45.26 47.91
N ASP A 1066 -48.82 44.87 48.42
CA ASP A 1066 -48.59 44.04 49.62
C ASP A 1066 -48.38 42.50 49.51
N THR A 1067 -47.08 42.17 49.62
CA THR A 1067 -46.43 41.35 50.67
C THR A 1067 -46.32 39.82 50.57
N VAL A 1068 -45.10 39.41 50.98
CA VAL A 1068 -44.63 38.17 51.62
C VAL A 1068 -43.86 37.17 50.74
N GLU A 1069 -42.52 37.17 50.96
CA GLU A 1069 -41.53 36.07 51.03
C GLU A 1069 -41.45 35.03 49.88
N SER A 1070 -40.30 34.57 49.39
CA SER A 1070 -39.02 34.29 50.04
C SER A 1070 -37.87 34.09 49.03
N GLN A 1071 -36.69 34.59 49.41
CA GLN A 1071 -35.33 34.05 49.20
C GLN A 1071 -34.73 33.93 47.78
N ASN A 1072 -33.67 34.72 47.56
CA ASN A 1072 -32.48 34.26 46.85
C ASN A 1072 -31.20 34.81 47.52
N ASP A 1073 -30.20 33.95 47.60
CA ASP A 1073 -28.76 34.15 47.78
C ASP A 1073 -28.19 34.83 49.03
N GLY A 1074 -27.72 33.99 49.96
CA GLY A 1074 -26.43 34.17 50.62
C GLY A 1074 -25.44 33.08 50.14
N THR A 1075 -24.13 33.11 50.39
CA THR A 1075 -23.14 34.12 50.79
C THR A 1075 -21.81 33.35 50.85
N LEU A 1076 -20.72 34.01 50.42
CA LEU A 1076 -19.40 34.10 51.08
C LEU A 1076 -18.57 32.85 51.49
N LYS A 1077 -17.30 32.94 51.05
CA LYS A 1077 -16.03 32.77 51.81
C LYS A 1077 -15.59 31.37 52.26
N ASN A 1078 -14.34 31.03 51.88
CA ASN A 1078 -13.24 31.01 52.84
C ASN A 1078 -11.84 31.11 52.20
N THR A 1079 -11.04 32.01 52.78
CA THR A 1079 -9.57 32.20 52.77
C THR A 1079 -8.82 30.97 53.35
N VAL A 1080 -7.53 30.72 53.12
CA VAL A 1080 -6.34 31.34 53.77
C VAL A 1080 -5.00 30.73 53.22
N ALA A 1081 -3.98 31.59 53.03
CA ALA A 1081 -2.48 31.46 53.11
C ALA A 1081 -1.73 30.38 52.30
N ALA A 1082 -0.47 30.55 51.83
CA ALA A 1082 0.70 31.24 52.39
C ALA A 1082 1.76 31.55 51.26
N THR A 1083 2.36 32.75 51.16
CA THR A 1083 3.80 33.12 51.46
C THR A 1083 4.88 32.20 50.85
N MET A 1084 6.01 32.63 50.27
CA MET A 1084 6.81 33.87 50.29
C MET A 1084 7.96 33.74 49.26
N ASN A 1085 8.49 34.89 48.79
CA ASN A 1085 9.90 35.19 48.41
C ASN A 1085 10.57 34.39 47.25
N GLU A 1086 11.40 34.94 46.36
CA GLU A 1086 12.26 36.13 46.38
C GLU A 1086 12.70 36.46 44.92
N SER A 1087 12.73 37.74 44.56
CA SER A 1087 13.51 38.35 43.45
C SER A 1087 14.99 38.58 43.93
N PRO A 1088 15.96 39.20 43.20
CA PRO A 1088 15.82 40.14 42.06
C PRO A 1088 17.00 40.23 41.03
N VAL A 1089 16.93 41.26 40.14
CA VAL A 1089 18.03 42.03 39.48
C VAL A 1089 18.57 41.45 38.14
N CYS A 1090 18.73 42.16 36.99
CA CYS A 1090 18.74 43.59 36.63
C CYS A 1090 18.45 43.85 35.12
N SER A 1091 17.85 45.03 34.85
CA SER A 1091 18.17 46.09 33.83
C SER A 1091 17.99 45.83 32.32
N ASN A 1092 17.06 46.54 31.65
CA ASN A 1092 17.19 47.85 30.94
C ASN A 1092 17.90 47.71 29.58
N GLU A 1093 17.58 48.34 28.45
CA GLU A 1093 16.69 49.38 27.92
C GLU A 1093 16.82 49.15 26.39
N THR A 1094 15.83 49.29 25.51
CA THR A 1094 15.51 50.56 24.84
C THR A 1094 14.49 50.24 23.75
N ALA A 1095 13.37 50.94 23.80
CA ALA A 1095 12.38 51.02 22.75
C ALA A 1095 12.68 52.30 21.94
N GLU A 1096 13.33 52.19 20.78
CA GLU A 1096 13.49 53.34 19.87
C GLU A 1096 13.91 52.92 18.45
N ALA A 1097 13.00 52.33 17.65
CA ALA A 1097 13.21 52.21 16.19
C ALA A 1097 11.93 52.02 15.35
N ILE A 1098 10.71 52.19 15.88
CA ILE A 1098 9.44 51.94 15.14
C ILE A 1098 8.69 53.27 14.83
N ARG A 1099 9.40 54.40 14.66
CA ARG A 1099 8.75 55.69 14.33
C ARG A 1099 9.48 56.58 13.32
N SER A 1100 10.16 56.01 12.34
CA SER A 1100 10.63 56.80 11.20
C SER A 1100 10.65 55.98 9.91
N ALA A 1101 10.04 56.54 8.86
CA ALA A 1101 10.10 56.12 7.46
C ALA A 1101 9.04 55.13 6.93
N ILE A 1102 7.76 55.42 7.17
CA ILE A 1102 6.79 55.44 6.06
C ILE A 1102 6.67 56.91 5.61
N ARG A 1103 7.29 57.24 4.47
CA ARG A 1103 7.11 58.39 3.54
C ARG A 1103 8.41 59.07 3.11
N SER A 1104 8.96 58.60 1.99
CA SER A 1104 9.63 59.39 0.92
C SER A 1104 10.13 58.40 -0.16
N GLN A 1105 9.27 57.91 -1.06
CA GLN A 1105 9.09 58.39 -2.45
C GLN A 1105 10.39 58.50 -3.28
N GLN A 1106 10.67 57.47 -4.09
CA GLN A 1106 10.82 57.55 -5.55
C GLN A 1106 10.66 56.16 -6.18
#